data_AF-G0VIF7-F1
#
_entry.id   AF-G0VIF7-F1
#
_cell.length_a   1.000
_cell.length_b   1.000
_cell.length_c   1.000
_cell.angle_alpha   90.00
_cell.angle_beta   90.00
_cell.angle_gamma   90.00
#
_symmetry.space_group_name_H-M   'P 1'
#
loop_
_entity.id
_entity.type
_entity.pdbx_description
1 polymer ?
#
loop_
_entity_poly.entity_id
_entity_poly.type
_entity_poly.pdbx_seq_one_letter_code
_entity_poly.pdbx_strand_id
1 'polypeptide(L)'
;MSRDASLTPLEVHVIDDLPLREQPEPFTDRSRYDSTIPIAIDFGSSQIRAGYTNQSTPSHIFPNRLTRYRDRKINKTFTFIGNDVSLDQAIRTQSKSPFDGSIITNWDYVEDIMQYIFNHLGVVGHNGVSNPILLTEKLATLQSQRSNWYQLLFECFDIPEVTLGIDSMFAFYGLNERSSTGLVIDCGNEETDVIPVVEGAGMLTDAKRINWGGRQAVDYLNDLLTLKYPYFPTKLSTAQYQRVYQDYCYVAKDYDQEIQTILNLDVLEKKNVVIEAPFTEVLQPQKTEEELRIQAEKRKESGKRLQEQAKQKRIEKLVQKEEEYEYFSKVKEQLENQPKKKVLSILQNAGFDDEQDFKKYLFNLERSLKRARAHNDGEENEGDHDDENIEGKFDLVEVPDENLTEEQIKEKRKQRLLKAGYDARKKAKEEKERIAKEEEELKLKDQKWRETDLEGWIKDKRSRLVDLIRKRKEKLRMRDEMKDRKSQAAQNRMKNLANLSEDNPRSSSKRSRQQASIDNDPNDTFGTNDEDWLVYNDVTQNPEAFEELLEDEYKDIVELEGLLLEHDPNFTEEDTLEAQYDWRNSTLHLFLRGPRPHDSEDIHQQHQMHLNVERIRVPEILFQPSMGGQDQAGIIELCETILTKKFGSEQRKLSPTALAMANNLWITGGNSKLPGMKERIVKEFTGFLPVGTAFNVKQSYNPSLDAWNGMAKLTLNSEDYKNTIISKKITKNTALNTLRNTN
;
A
#
# COMPACT_ATOMS: atom_id res chain seq x y z
N MET A 1 12.88 -17.86 21.31
CA MET A 1 12.26 -18.01 19.98
C MET A 1 11.63 -16.67 19.66
N SER A 2 11.94 -16.05 18.51
CA SER A 2 11.27 -14.80 18.10
C SER A 2 9.75 -15.00 18.17
N ARG A 3 9.01 -13.99 18.63
CA ARG A 3 7.54 -13.96 18.64
C ARG A 3 6.98 -14.44 17.30
N ASP A 4 7.64 -14.09 16.19
CA ASP A 4 7.25 -14.44 14.83
C ASP A 4 7.25 -15.95 14.54
N ALA A 5 8.12 -16.75 15.18
CA ALA A 5 8.21 -18.19 14.97
C ALA A 5 7.08 -18.98 15.66
N SER A 6 6.34 -18.33 16.56
CA SER A 6 5.22 -18.92 17.32
C SER A 6 3.84 -18.65 16.71
N LEU A 7 3.77 -17.74 15.73
CA LEU A 7 2.51 -17.30 15.15
C LEU A 7 2.11 -18.20 13.97
N THR A 8 0.82 -18.49 13.85
CA THR A 8 0.29 -19.29 12.74
C THR A 8 0.58 -18.65 11.38
N PRO A 9 0.80 -19.43 10.30
CA PRO A 9 0.92 -18.88 8.96
C PRO A 9 -0.27 -17.97 8.63
N LEU A 10 0.01 -16.84 7.99
CA LEU A 10 -1.01 -15.88 7.60
C LEU A 10 -1.86 -16.49 6.48
N GLU A 11 -3.17 -16.54 6.68
CA GLU A 11 -4.10 -17.00 5.64
C GLU A 11 -4.23 -15.93 4.56
N VAL A 12 -3.93 -16.31 3.32
CA VAL A 12 -4.01 -15.42 2.15
C VAL A 12 -5.15 -15.90 1.27
N HIS A 13 -6.07 -14.99 0.95
CA HIS A 13 -7.24 -15.28 0.14
C HIS A 13 -7.05 -14.78 -1.29
N VAL A 14 -6.95 -15.71 -2.24
CA VAL A 14 -6.85 -15.37 -3.66
C VAL A 14 -8.19 -14.83 -4.16
N ILE A 15 -8.16 -13.67 -4.82
CA ILE A 15 -9.34 -13.07 -5.45
C ILE A 15 -9.36 -13.42 -6.94
N ASP A 16 -9.95 -14.56 -7.24
CA ASP A 16 -10.22 -14.95 -8.62
C ASP A 16 -11.36 -14.14 -9.24
N ASP A 17 -11.30 -13.98 -10.56
CA ASP A 17 -12.46 -13.56 -11.34
C ASP A 17 -13.62 -14.55 -11.13
N LEU A 18 -14.84 -14.02 -11.17
CA LEU A 18 -16.04 -14.87 -11.16
C LEU A 18 -15.92 -15.89 -12.30
N PRO A 19 -16.12 -17.20 -12.05
CA PRO A 19 -15.96 -18.21 -13.09
C PRO A 19 -16.88 -17.89 -14.27
N LEU A 20 -16.38 -18.14 -15.49
CA LEU A 20 -17.22 -18.09 -16.68
C LEU A 20 -18.23 -19.24 -16.61
N ARG A 21 -19.44 -19.00 -17.12
CA ARG A 21 -20.45 -20.06 -17.23
C ARG A 21 -20.15 -20.89 -18.47
N GLU A 22 -20.27 -22.21 -18.33
CA GLU A 22 -20.13 -23.13 -19.47
C GLU A 22 -21.37 -23.18 -20.35
N GLN A 23 -22.54 -22.94 -19.76
CA GLN A 23 -23.84 -23.07 -20.42
C GLN A 23 -24.64 -21.77 -20.26
N PRO A 24 -25.45 -21.41 -21.27
CA PRO A 24 -26.36 -20.28 -21.18
C PRO A 24 -27.43 -20.55 -20.12
N GLU A 25 -28.18 -19.51 -19.78
CA GLU A 25 -29.33 -19.62 -18.90
C GLU A 25 -30.32 -20.67 -19.44
N PRO A 26 -30.76 -21.63 -18.61
CA PRO A 26 -31.67 -22.66 -19.07
C PRO A 26 -33.04 -22.08 -19.45
N PHE A 27 -33.75 -22.79 -20.31
CA PHE A 27 -35.16 -22.53 -20.59
C PHE A 27 -36.02 -23.41 -19.69
N THR A 28 -37.05 -22.83 -19.09
CA THR A 28 -38.10 -23.56 -18.40
C THR A 28 -38.90 -24.37 -19.43
N ASP A 29 -39.26 -25.60 -19.06
CA ASP A 29 -40.02 -26.49 -19.94
C ASP A 29 -41.39 -25.89 -20.29
N ARG A 30 -41.62 -25.68 -21.59
CA ARG A 30 -42.88 -25.13 -22.13
C ARG A 30 -44.09 -26.02 -21.82
N SER A 31 -43.89 -27.31 -21.53
CA SER A 31 -44.99 -28.19 -21.12
C SER A 31 -45.63 -27.77 -19.79
N ARG A 32 -44.89 -27.03 -18.95
CA ARG A 32 -45.32 -26.53 -17.65
C ARG A 32 -45.97 -25.15 -17.72
N TYR A 33 -46.08 -24.59 -18.92
CA TYR A 33 -46.70 -23.28 -19.12
C TYR A 33 -48.20 -23.35 -18.81
N ASP A 34 -48.63 -22.48 -17.90
CA ASP A 34 -50.03 -22.25 -17.58
C ASP A 34 -50.26 -20.73 -17.57
N SER A 35 -51.18 -20.26 -18.41
CA SER A 35 -51.50 -18.83 -18.55
C SER A 35 -52.27 -18.27 -17.36
N THR A 36 -52.84 -19.13 -16.50
CA THR A 36 -53.60 -18.70 -15.32
C THR A 36 -52.72 -18.37 -14.13
N ILE A 37 -51.47 -18.85 -14.12
CA ILE A 37 -50.54 -18.69 -13.00
C ILE A 37 -49.85 -17.34 -13.13
N PRO A 38 -49.92 -16.45 -12.12
CA PRO A 38 -49.20 -15.19 -12.18
C PRO A 38 -47.68 -15.38 -12.19
N ILE A 39 -46.98 -14.53 -12.93
CA ILE A 39 -45.52 -14.45 -12.97
C ILE A 39 -45.09 -13.31 -12.06
N ALA A 40 -44.21 -13.60 -11.09
CA ALA A 40 -43.59 -12.58 -10.25
C ALA A 40 -42.20 -12.25 -10.76
N ILE A 41 -41.92 -10.94 -10.89
CA ILE A 41 -40.65 -10.38 -11.34
C ILE A 41 -40.19 -9.36 -10.30
N ASP A 42 -39.20 -9.74 -9.51
CA ASP A 42 -38.44 -8.80 -8.69
C ASP A 42 -37.38 -8.15 -9.58
N PHE A 43 -37.64 -6.92 -10.04
CA PHE A 43 -36.80 -6.16 -10.97
C PHE A 43 -35.76 -5.32 -10.21
N GLY A 44 -34.87 -5.99 -9.47
CA GLY A 44 -33.82 -5.34 -8.69
C GLY A 44 -32.71 -4.72 -9.55
N SER A 45 -32.06 -3.67 -9.05
CA SER A 45 -30.97 -2.97 -9.75
C SER A 45 -29.68 -3.80 -9.87
N SER A 46 -29.43 -4.71 -8.93
CA SER A 46 -28.29 -5.64 -8.94
C SER A 46 -28.61 -6.97 -9.61
N GLN A 47 -29.75 -7.58 -9.24
CA GLN A 47 -30.18 -8.89 -9.70
C GLN A 47 -31.68 -8.88 -9.92
N ILE A 48 -32.12 -9.66 -10.91
CA ILE A 48 -33.52 -9.93 -11.21
C ILE A 48 -33.86 -11.34 -10.71
N ARG A 49 -35.06 -11.49 -10.15
CA ARG A 49 -35.64 -12.79 -9.77
C ARG A 49 -36.99 -12.93 -10.44
N ALA A 50 -37.13 -13.91 -11.31
CA ALA A 50 -38.36 -14.12 -12.07
C ALA A 50 -38.83 -15.57 -11.97
N GLY A 51 -40.13 -15.78 -11.87
CA GLY A 51 -40.69 -17.12 -11.79
C GLY A 51 -42.21 -17.14 -11.67
N TYR A 52 -42.78 -18.33 -11.85
CA TYR A 52 -44.20 -18.57 -11.58
C TYR A 52 -44.45 -18.61 -10.07
N THR A 53 -45.52 -17.96 -9.62
CA THR A 53 -45.82 -17.79 -8.18
C THR A 53 -46.26 -19.07 -7.47
N ASN A 54 -46.57 -20.14 -8.21
CA ASN A 54 -46.88 -21.45 -7.65
C ASN A 54 -45.65 -22.26 -7.21
N GLN A 55 -44.44 -21.77 -7.52
CA GLN A 55 -43.19 -22.39 -7.09
C GLN A 55 -42.77 -21.85 -5.71
N SER A 56 -41.85 -22.54 -5.03
CA SER A 56 -41.30 -22.10 -3.73
C SER A 56 -40.05 -21.24 -3.86
N THR A 57 -39.45 -21.17 -5.05
CA THR A 57 -38.27 -20.36 -5.38
C THR A 57 -38.44 -19.75 -6.76
N PRO A 58 -37.81 -18.59 -7.05
CA PRO A 58 -37.82 -18.04 -8.40
C PRO A 58 -37.20 -19.03 -9.40
N SER A 59 -37.75 -19.09 -10.60
CA SER A 59 -37.27 -20.00 -11.66
C SER A 59 -35.92 -19.53 -12.22
N HIS A 60 -35.72 -18.21 -12.28
CA HIS A 60 -34.49 -17.58 -12.78
C HIS A 60 -33.99 -16.51 -11.82
N ILE A 61 -32.69 -16.53 -11.53
CA ILE A 61 -31.97 -15.48 -10.79
C ILE A 61 -30.73 -15.12 -11.59
N PHE A 62 -30.62 -13.86 -12.02
CA PHE A 62 -29.50 -13.40 -12.84
C PHE A 62 -29.17 -11.91 -12.59
N PRO A 63 -27.94 -11.45 -12.86
CA PRO A 63 -27.57 -10.05 -12.69
C PRO A 63 -28.34 -9.14 -13.65
N ASN A 64 -28.75 -7.95 -13.21
CA ASN A 64 -29.46 -7.00 -14.07
C ASN A 64 -28.49 -6.25 -15.00
N ARG A 65 -27.97 -6.97 -16.00
CA ARG A 65 -26.94 -6.49 -16.92
C ARG A 65 -27.19 -6.97 -18.34
N LEU A 66 -26.86 -6.12 -19.31
CA LEU A 66 -27.00 -6.40 -20.74
C LEU A 66 -25.79 -5.87 -21.52
N THR A 67 -25.37 -6.62 -22.54
CA THR A 67 -24.37 -6.21 -23.52
C THR A 67 -24.87 -6.51 -24.94
N ARG A 68 -24.74 -5.54 -25.85
CA ARG A 68 -24.92 -5.76 -27.30
C ARG A 68 -23.54 -5.92 -27.95
N TYR A 69 -23.23 -7.11 -28.44
CA TYR A 69 -21.94 -7.46 -29.04
C TYR A 69 -22.09 -7.66 -30.55
N ARG A 70 -21.30 -6.96 -31.35
CA ARG A 70 -21.28 -7.13 -32.82
C ARG A 70 -20.10 -8.01 -33.23
N ASP A 71 -20.40 -9.23 -33.68
CA ASP A 71 -19.40 -10.07 -34.32
C ASP A 71 -19.13 -9.55 -35.74
N ARG A 72 -17.90 -9.09 -35.97
CA ARG A 72 -17.46 -8.55 -37.27
C ARG A 72 -17.28 -9.65 -38.33
N LYS A 73 -17.02 -10.90 -37.93
CA LYS A 73 -16.81 -12.02 -38.85
C LYS A 73 -18.15 -12.48 -39.45
N ILE A 74 -19.17 -12.60 -38.61
CA ILE A 74 -20.52 -13.03 -39.01
C ILE A 74 -21.39 -11.83 -39.42
N ASN A 75 -20.93 -10.60 -39.16
CA ASN A 75 -21.66 -9.35 -39.37
C ASN A 75 -23.05 -9.35 -38.70
N LYS A 76 -23.14 -9.96 -37.51
CA LYS A 76 -24.36 -10.09 -36.73
C LYS A 76 -24.16 -9.49 -35.34
N THR A 77 -25.17 -8.77 -34.87
CA THR A 77 -25.24 -8.28 -33.49
C THR A 77 -25.95 -9.32 -32.63
N PHE A 78 -25.33 -9.69 -31.52
CA PHE A 78 -25.86 -10.55 -30.49
C PHE A 78 -26.14 -9.72 -29.24
N THR A 79 -27.18 -10.08 -28.50
CA THR A 79 -27.51 -9.47 -27.22
C THR A 79 -27.34 -10.53 -26.15
N PHE A 80 -26.49 -10.23 -25.16
CA PHE A 80 -26.25 -11.09 -24.00
C PHE A 80 -26.87 -10.42 -22.77
N ILE A 81 -27.65 -11.18 -22.02
CA ILE A 81 -28.45 -10.68 -20.91
C ILE A 81 -28.21 -11.56 -19.69
N GLY A 82 -28.15 -10.95 -18.51
CA GLY A 82 -28.13 -11.68 -17.25
C GLY A 82 -26.96 -12.63 -17.11
N ASN A 83 -27.26 -13.91 -16.91
CA ASN A 83 -26.26 -14.95 -16.73
C ASN A 83 -25.47 -15.22 -18.03
N ASP A 84 -26.04 -14.92 -19.21
CA ASP A 84 -25.36 -15.14 -20.49
C ASP A 84 -24.23 -14.14 -20.77
N VAL A 85 -24.26 -12.99 -20.10
CA VAL A 85 -23.14 -12.05 -20.07
C VAL A 85 -21.89 -12.68 -19.47
N SER A 86 -22.06 -13.72 -18.65
CA SER A 86 -20.97 -14.43 -17.97
C SER A 86 -20.38 -15.59 -18.77
N LEU A 87 -20.77 -15.78 -20.03
CA LEU A 87 -20.21 -16.81 -20.93
C LEU A 87 -18.80 -16.44 -21.41
N ASP A 88 -18.50 -15.14 -21.52
CA ASP A 88 -17.23 -14.62 -22.02
C ASP A 88 -16.80 -13.38 -21.24
N GLN A 89 -15.49 -13.27 -20.94
CA GLN A 89 -14.95 -12.20 -20.10
C GLN A 89 -15.01 -10.81 -20.78
N ALA A 90 -14.83 -10.75 -22.11
CA ALA A 90 -14.88 -9.51 -22.85
C ALA A 90 -16.33 -8.96 -22.91
N ILE A 91 -17.30 -9.85 -23.07
CA ILE A 91 -18.73 -9.50 -23.03
C ILE A 91 -19.13 -9.02 -21.63
N ARG A 92 -18.65 -9.70 -20.58
CA ARG A 92 -18.91 -9.35 -19.18
C ARG A 92 -18.45 -7.94 -18.84
N THR A 93 -17.23 -7.60 -19.24
CA THR A 93 -16.61 -6.31 -18.94
C THR A 93 -17.36 -5.13 -19.56
N GLN A 94 -18.01 -5.33 -20.72
CA GLN A 94 -18.77 -4.30 -21.42
C GLN A 94 -20.22 -4.15 -20.95
N SER A 95 -20.67 -5.03 -20.05
CA SER A 95 -22.06 -5.09 -19.62
C SER A 95 -22.49 -3.93 -18.74
N LYS A 96 -23.71 -3.45 -18.96
CA LYS A 96 -24.28 -2.29 -18.24
C LYS A 96 -25.65 -2.63 -17.66
N SER A 97 -25.97 -1.98 -16.55
CA SER A 97 -27.31 -2.01 -15.96
C SER A 97 -28.23 -1.04 -16.70
N PRO A 98 -29.55 -1.31 -16.79
CA PRO A 98 -30.54 -0.31 -17.22
C PRO A 98 -30.74 0.82 -16.18
N PHE A 99 -30.24 0.63 -14.96
CA PHE A 99 -30.29 1.60 -13.88
C PHE A 99 -29.11 2.57 -13.90
N ASP A 100 -29.40 3.82 -13.57
CA ASP A 100 -28.44 4.83 -13.14
C ASP A 100 -28.85 5.30 -11.74
N GLY A 101 -28.08 4.91 -10.72
CA GLY A 101 -28.53 4.93 -9.34
C GLY A 101 -29.84 4.15 -9.17
N SER A 102 -30.81 4.73 -8.47
CA SER A 102 -32.13 4.13 -8.24
C SER A 102 -33.12 4.28 -9.41
N ILE A 103 -32.73 4.94 -10.50
CA ILE A 103 -33.62 5.37 -11.59
C ILE A 103 -33.34 4.53 -12.84
N ILE A 104 -34.40 4.05 -13.50
CA ILE A 104 -34.29 3.42 -14.83
C ILE A 104 -34.11 4.52 -15.87
N THR A 105 -32.99 4.48 -16.59
CA THR A 105 -32.66 5.43 -17.67
C THR A 105 -32.76 4.80 -19.05
N ASN A 106 -32.44 3.52 -19.18
CA ASN A 106 -32.41 2.82 -20.45
C ASN A 106 -33.56 1.83 -20.59
N TRP A 107 -34.67 2.29 -21.16
CA TRP A 107 -35.89 1.48 -21.35
C TRP A 107 -35.76 0.41 -22.44
N ASP A 108 -34.93 0.62 -23.45
CA ASP A 108 -34.64 -0.42 -24.46
C ASP A 108 -34.03 -1.66 -23.80
N TYR A 109 -33.16 -1.46 -22.81
CA TYR A 109 -32.57 -2.57 -22.05
C TYR A 109 -33.62 -3.27 -21.19
N VAL A 110 -34.54 -2.51 -20.58
CA VAL A 110 -35.65 -3.08 -19.82
C VAL A 110 -36.53 -3.94 -20.71
N GLU A 111 -36.89 -3.47 -21.92
CA GLU A 111 -37.67 -4.25 -22.89
C GLU A 111 -36.96 -5.56 -23.27
N ASP A 112 -35.68 -5.49 -23.66
CA ASP A 112 -34.87 -6.67 -24.02
C ASP A 112 -34.80 -7.67 -22.84
N ILE A 113 -34.62 -7.18 -21.61
CA ILE A 113 -34.57 -8.00 -20.39
C ILE A 113 -35.93 -8.63 -20.08
N MET A 114 -37.03 -7.90 -20.23
CA MET A 114 -38.37 -8.44 -20.02
C MET A 114 -38.69 -9.53 -21.06
N GLN A 115 -38.33 -9.31 -22.32
CA GLN A 115 -38.46 -10.31 -23.37
C GLN A 115 -37.62 -11.56 -23.06
N TYR A 116 -36.39 -11.37 -22.56
CA TYR A 116 -35.55 -12.45 -22.08
C TYR A 116 -36.23 -13.27 -20.98
N ILE A 117 -36.78 -12.62 -19.95
CA ILE A 117 -37.49 -13.30 -18.85
C ILE A 117 -38.62 -14.18 -19.39
N PHE A 118 -39.50 -13.64 -20.25
CA PHE A 118 -40.64 -14.39 -20.77
C PHE A 118 -40.23 -15.57 -21.66
N ASN A 119 -39.18 -15.38 -22.47
CA ASN A 119 -38.63 -16.46 -23.30
C ASN A 119 -38.06 -17.59 -22.44
N HIS A 120 -37.28 -17.26 -21.41
CA HIS A 120 -36.68 -18.25 -20.50
C HIS A 120 -37.71 -18.93 -19.59
N LEU A 121 -38.79 -18.25 -19.22
CA LEU A 121 -39.93 -18.86 -18.52
C LEU A 121 -40.79 -19.76 -19.42
N GLY A 122 -40.51 -19.84 -20.71
CA GLY A 122 -41.23 -20.68 -21.66
C GLY A 122 -42.66 -20.21 -21.92
N VAL A 123 -42.93 -18.90 -21.78
CA VAL A 123 -44.26 -18.32 -22.02
C VAL A 123 -44.70 -18.60 -23.46
N VAL A 124 -45.88 -19.18 -23.62
CA VAL A 124 -46.45 -19.49 -24.94
C VAL A 124 -47.59 -18.52 -25.24
N GLY A 125 -47.33 -17.55 -26.12
CA GLY A 125 -48.34 -16.60 -26.58
C GLY A 125 -48.02 -16.08 -27.98
N HIS A 126 -49.05 -15.94 -28.83
CA HIS A 126 -48.92 -15.24 -30.11
C HIS A 126 -49.06 -13.73 -29.85
N ASN A 127 -47.93 -13.01 -29.89
CA ASN A 127 -47.82 -11.55 -29.77
C ASN A 127 -48.10 -10.94 -28.39
N GLY A 128 -48.07 -11.71 -27.29
CA GLY A 128 -48.22 -11.17 -25.94
C GLY A 128 -48.08 -12.22 -24.83
N VAL A 129 -48.07 -11.75 -23.58
CA VAL A 129 -47.97 -12.57 -22.37
C VAL A 129 -49.35 -12.64 -21.72
N SER A 130 -49.99 -13.81 -21.75
CA SER A 130 -51.35 -13.97 -21.21
C SER A 130 -51.41 -14.07 -19.68
N ASN A 131 -50.27 -14.22 -19.01
CA ASN A 131 -50.18 -14.32 -17.56
C ASN A 131 -50.37 -12.95 -16.89
N PRO A 132 -51.03 -12.87 -15.74
CA PRO A 132 -50.92 -11.73 -14.85
C PRO A 132 -49.47 -11.54 -14.37
N ILE A 133 -49.01 -10.30 -14.26
CA ILE A 133 -47.63 -9.98 -13.84
C ILE A 133 -47.63 -9.25 -12.50
N LEU A 134 -46.79 -9.69 -11.56
CA LEU A 134 -46.40 -8.94 -10.37
C LEU A 134 -44.99 -8.41 -10.62
N LEU A 135 -44.79 -7.11 -10.44
CA LEU A 135 -43.51 -6.44 -10.68
C LEU A 135 -43.15 -5.55 -9.49
N THR A 136 -41.90 -5.64 -9.05
CA THR A 136 -41.38 -4.72 -8.03
C THR A 136 -41.01 -3.37 -8.63
N GLU A 137 -41.33 -2.30 -7.91
CA GLU A 137 -40.84 -0.95 -8.17
C GLU A 137 -40.13 -0.40 -6.92
N LYS A 138 -39.42 0.73 -7.08
CA LYS A 138 -38.70 1.36 -5.97
C LYS A 138 -39.65 2.25 -5.16
N LEU A 139 -39.28 2.51 -3.91
CA LEU A 139 -40.00 3.47 -3.10
C LEU A 139 -40.05 4.82 -3.86
N ALA A 140 -41.20 5.50 -3.84
CA ALA A 140 -41.41 6.78 -4.51
C ALA A 140 -40.94 6.82 -5.99
N THR A 141 -41.13 5.74 -6.76
CA THR A 141 -40.86 5.73 -8.21
C THR A 141 -41.56 6.89 -8.92
N LEU A 142 -40.83 7.54 -9.83
CA LEU A 142 -41.34 8.67 -10.61
C LEU A 142 -42.57 8.26 -11.42
N GLN A 143 -43.59 9.11 -11.44
CA GLN A 143 -44.81 8.84 -12.19
C GLN A 143 -44.55 8.58 -13.68
N SER A 144 -43.54 9.24 -14.27
CA SER A 144 -43.10 8.99 -15.65
C SER A 144 -42.57 7.55 -15.85
N GLN A 145 -41.79 7.02 -14.90
CA GLN A 145 -41.32 5.64 -14.96
C GLN A 145 -42.48 4.64 -14.82
N ARG A 146 -43.43 4.92 -13.91
CA ARG A 146 -44.62 4.08 -13.77
C ARG A 146 -45.47 4.08 -15.05
N SER A 147 -45.62 5.24 -15.71
CA SER A 147 -46.26 5.32 -17.03
C SER A 147 -45.52 4.52 -18.10
N ASN A 148 -44.18 4.58 -18.14
CA ASN A 148 -43.37 3.79 -19.07
C ASN A 148 -43.53 2.28 -18.81
N TRP A 149 -43.58 1.85 -17.54
CA TRP A 149 -43.90 0.46 -17.20
C TRP A 149 -45.27 0.04 -17.73
N TYR A 150 -46.32 0.84 -17.52
CA TYR A 150 -47.63 0.52 -18.06
C TYR A 150 -47.64 0.47 -19.58
N GLN A 151 -46.96 1.40 -20.24
CA GLN A 151 -46.85 1.41 -21.69
C GLN A 151 -46.16 0.13 -22.19
N LEU A 152 -45.00 -0.21 -21.63
CA LEU A 152 -44.25 -1.40 -21.99
C LEU A 152 -45.07 -2.69 -21.77
N LEU A 153 -45.69 -2.83 -20.59
CA LEU A 153 -46.42 -4.04 -20.22
C LEU A 153 -47.74 -4.20 -21.00
N PHE A 154 -48.52 -3.13 -21.16
CA PHE A 154 -49.83 -3.21 -21.81
C PHE A 154 -49.78 -3.05 -23.33
N GLU A 155 -48.87 -2.23 -23.88
CA GLU A 155 -48.81 -1.96 -25.32
C GLU A 155 -47.82 -2.88 -26.04
N CYS A 156 -46.63 -3.11 -25.47
CA CYS A 156 -45.61 -3.95 -26.12
C CYS A 156 -45.82 -5.44 -25.82
N PHE A 157 -46.08 -5.81 -24.56
CA PHE A 157 -46.24 -7.22 -24.16
C PHE A 157 -47.70 -7.71 -24.08
N ASP A 158 -48.68 -6.84 -24.31
CA ASP A 158 -50.13 -7.12 -24.25
C ASP A 158 -50.57 -7.90 -23.00
N ILE A 159 -50.00 -7.56 -21.84
CA ILE A 159 -50.29 -8.21 -20.56
C ILE A 159 -51.73 -7.84 -20.11
N PRO A 160 -52.55 -8.80 -19.64
CA PRO A 160 -53.92 -8.51 -19.25
C PRO A 160 -54.02 -7.69 -17.94
N GLU A 161 -53.21 -8.07 -16.95
CA GLU A 161 -53.29 -7.61 -15.56
C GLU A 161 -51.89 -7.44 -14.97
N VAL A 162 -51.65 -6.33 -14.29
CA VAL A 162 -50.39 -6.02 -13.60
C VAL A 162 -50.64 -5.62 -12.16
N THR A 163 -49.81 -6.09 -11.25
CA THR A 163 -49.65 -5.55 -9.90
C THR A 163 -48.25 -4.96 -9.77
N LEU A 164 -48.17 -3.67 -9.43
CA LEU A 164 -46.91 -3.02 -9.06
C LEU A 164 -46.86 -2.91 -7.53
N GLY A 165 -45.69 -3.13 -6.95
CA GLY A 165 -45.52 -2.93 -5.51
C GLY A 165 -44.06 -2.76 -5.10
N ILE A 166 -43.85 -2.28 -3.88
CA ILE A 166 -42.52 -2.05 -3.34
C ILE A 166 -41.97 -3.38 -2.82
N ASP A 167 -40.72 -3.69 -3.18
CA ASP A 167 -39.98 -4.90 -2.77
C ASP A 167 -40.02 -5.14 -1.24
N SER A 168 -39.72 -4.12 -0.45
CA SER A 168 -39.74 -4.16 1.01
C SER A 168 -41.14 -4.38 1.61
N MET A 169 -42.20 -3.90 0.94
CA MET A 169 -43.59 -4.15 1.36
C MET A 169 -44.01 -5.58 1.06
N PHE A 170 -43.62 -6.13 -0.10
CA PHE A 170 -43.82 -7.56 -0.37
C PHE A 170 -43.08 -8.41 0.66
N ALA A 171 -41.82 -8.09 0.96
CA ALA A 171 -41.03 -8.79 1.98
C ALA A 171 -41.77 -8.80 3.33
N PHE A 172 -42.25 -7.65 3.81
CA PHE A 172 -42.99 -7.57 5.07
C PHE A 172 -44.27 -8.40 5.05
N TYR A 173 -45.05 -8.35 3.98
CA TYR A 173 -46.26 -9.16 3.81
C TYR A 173 -45.95 -10.66 3.80
N GLY A 174 -44.85 -11.07 3.15
CA GLY A 174 -44.34 -12.43 3.14
C GLY A 174 -44.05 -12.95 4.55
N LEU A 175 -43.36 -12.14 5.35
CA LEU A 175 -42.80 -12.50 6.65
C LEU A 175 -43.78 -12.37 7.82
N ASN A 176 -44.92 -11.68 7.64
CA ASN A 176 -45.85 -11.36 8.72
C ASN A 176 -47.30 -11.77 8.39
N GLU A 177 -48.19 -11.64 9.37
CA GLU A 177 -49.63 -11.72 9.15
C GLU A 177 -50.14 -10.44 8.45
N ARG A 178 -51.26 -10.54 7.73
CA ARG A 178 -51.81 -9.49 6.87
C ARG A 178 -51.92 -8.12 7.56
N SER A 179 -52.44 -8.06 8.78
CA SER A 179 -52.72 -6.81 9.50
C SER A 179 -51.62 -6.46 10.50
N SER A 180 -50.39 -6.92 10.27
CA SER A 180 -49.27 -6.65 11.18
C SER A 180 -48.83 -5.19 11.08
N THR A 181 -48.58 -4.59 12.25
CA THR A 181 -47.86 -3.32 12.37
C THR A 181 -46.38 -3.62 12.59
N GLY A 182 -45.49 -2.84 11.98
CA GLY A 182 -44.05 -3.11 11.99
C GLY A 182 -43.23 -1.97 11.40
N LEU A 183 -41.91 -2.11 11.46
CA LEU A 183 -40.96 -1.23 10.79
C LEU A 183 -40.05 -2.07 9.89
N VAL A 184 -39.96 -1.72 8.61
CA VAL A 184 -39.10 -2.42 7.65
C VAL A 184 -37.88 -1.56 7.36
N ILE A 185 -36.70 -2.15 7.47
CA ILE A 185 -35.42 -1.58 7.04
C ILE A 185 -34.94 -2.42 5.85
N ASP A 186 -35.04 -1.88 4.64
CA ASP A 186 -34.61 -2.55 3.42
C ASP A 186 -33.24 -2.03 2.96
N CYS A 187 -32.21 -2.84 3.12
CA CYS A 187 -30.86 -2.52 2.71
C CYS A 187 -30.62 -3.00 1.27
N GLY A 188 -30.95 -2.15 0.30
CA GLY A 188 -30.84 -2.41 -1.12
C GLY A 188 -29.43 -2.23 -1.72
N ASN A 189 -29.33 -2.35 -3.05
CA ASN A 189 -28.08 -2.16 -3.77
C ASN A 189 -27.74 -0.69 -4.02
N GLU A 190 -28.74 0.16 -4.26
CA GLU A 190 -28.53 1.59 -4.59
C GLU A 190 -28.94 2.51 -3.44
N GLU A 191 -29.89 2.07 -2.64
CA GLU A 191 -30.51 2.86 -1.57
C GLU A 191 -30.91 1.94 -0.42
N THR A 192 -31.08 2.54 0.76
CA THR A 192 -31.62 1.89 1.94
C THR A 192 -32.87 2.62 2.40
N ASP A 193 -33.99 1.91 2.46
CA ASP A 193 -35.29 2.48 2.79
C ASP A 193 -35.77 2.03 4.19
N VAL A 194 -36.42 2.92 4.92
CA VAL A 194 -37.06 2.65 6.20
C VAL A 194 -38.55 2.96 6.07
N ILE A 195 -39.39 1.93 6.12
CA ILE A 195 -40.83 2.05 5.87
C ILE A 195 -41.62 1.62 7.11
N PRO A 196 -42.36 2.55 7.75
CA PRO A 196 -43.32 2.20 8.80
C PRO A 196 -44.55 1.52 8.18
N VAL A 197 -45.00 0.43 8.78
CA VAL A 197 -46.19 -0.32 8.36
C VAL A 197 -47.20 -0.33 9.49
N VAL A 198 -48.44 0.06 9.22
CA VAL A 198 -49.54 0.11 10.19
C VAL A 198 -50.69 -0.73 9.67
N GLU A 199 -51.08 -1.75 10.42
CA GLU A 199 -52.20 -2.65 10.08
C GLU A 199 -52.08 -3.27 8.67
N GLY A 200 -50.84 -3.56 8.24
CA GLY A 200 -50.54 -4.09 6.91
C GLY A 200 -50.34 -3.04 5.82
N ALA A 201 -50.69 -1.77 6.05
CA ALA A 201 -50.53 -0.68 5.09
C ALA A 201 -49.21 0.07 5.27
N GLY A 202 -48.50 0.32 4.18
CA GLY A 202 -47.24 1.06 4.19
C GLY A 202 -47.47 2.56 4.34
N MET A 203 -46.88 3.19 5.36
CA MET A 203 -47.00 4.63 5.60
C MET A 203 -45.95 5.40 4.79
N LEU A 204 -46.16 5.47 3.47
CA LEU A 204 -45.18 6.02 2.51
C LEU A 204 -44.87 7.52 2.74
N THR A 205 -45.81 8.28 3.33
CA THR A 205 -45.59 9.69 3.69
C THR A 205 -44.51 9.88 4.76
N ASP A 206 -44.34 8.87 5.61
CA ASP A 206 -43.40 8.90 6.73
C ASP A 206 -42.19 7.98 6.50
N ALA A 207 -42.16 7.26 5.37
CA ALA A 207 -40.99 6.52 4.93
C ALA A 207 -39.77 7.44 4.77
N LYS A 208 -38.59 6.85 4.97
CA LYS A 208 -37.29 7.52 4.85
C LYS A 208 -36.37 6.72 3.96
N ARG A 209 -35.45 7.41 3.30
CA ARG A 209 -34.46 6.85 2.40
C ARG A 209 -33.09 7.41 2.72
N ILE A 210 -32.08 6.55 2.61
CA ILE A 210 -30.67 6.91 2.49
C ILE A 210 -30.21 6.53 1.10
N ASN A 211 -29.50 7.45 0.43
CA ASN A 211 -28.91 7.22 -0.88
C ASN A 211 -27.57 6.46 -0.76
N TRP A 212 -27.60 5.36 -0.01
CA TRP A 212 -26.46 4.50 0.22
C TRP A 212 -26.91 3.04 0.20
N GLY A 213 -26.23 2.23 -0.60
CA GLY A 213 -26.47 0.80 -0.72
C GLY A 213 -25.18 0.04 -1.03
N GLY A 214 -25.34 -1.23 -1.42
CA GLY A 214 -24.21 -2.11 -1.75
C GLY A 214 -23.30 -1.58 -2.87
N ARG A 215 -23.85 -0.89 -3.88
CA ARG A 215 -23.08 -0.34 -5.01
C ARG A 215 -22.11 0.75 -4.56
N GLN A 216 -22.62 1.74 -3.83
CA GLN A 216 -21.81 2.84 -3.29
C GLN A 216 -20.78 2.33 -2.30
N ALA A 217 -21.13 1.33 -1.48
CA ALA A 217 -20.18 0.70 -0.57
C ALA A 217 -19.01 0.03 -1.31
N VAL A 218 -19.28 -0.70 -2.39
CA VAL A 218 -18.25 -1.34 -3.21
C VAL A 218 -17.38 -0.30 -3.94
N ASP A 219 -17.99 0.75 -4.48
CA ASP A 219 -17.25 1.83 -5.15
C ASP A 219 -16.36 2.57 -4.13
N TYR A 220 -16.85 2.85 -2.92
CA TYR A 220 -16.07 3.46 -1.85
C TYR A 220 -14.93 2.57 -1.35
N LEU A 221 -15.13 1.25 -1.26
CA LEU A 221 -14.08 0.29 -0.94
C LEU A 221 -12.96 0.33 -1.99
N ASN A 222 -13.32 0.35 -3.28
CA ASN A 222 -12.36 0.47 -4.37
C ASN A 222 -11.55 1.77 -4.27
N ASP A 223 -12.21 2.90 -3.99
CA ASP A 223 -11.53 4.19 -3.82
C ASP A 223 -10.55 4.17 -2.64
N LEU A 224 -10.97 3.62 -1.49
CA LEU A 224 -10.10 3.48 -0.31
C LEU A 224 -8.87 2.61 -0.59
N LEU A 225 -9.05 1.46 -1.24
CA LEU A 225 -7.95 0.54 -1.54
C LEU A 225 -7.00 1.11 -2.60
N THR A 226 -7.54 1.85 -3.57
CA THR A 226 -6.72 2.56 -4.56
C THR A 226 -5.88 3.67 -3.91
N LEU A 227 -6.43 4.38 -2.93
CA LEU A 227 -5.68 5.39 -2.16
C LEU A 227 -4.64 4.75 -1.23
N LYS A 228 -4.96 3.59 -0.65
CA LYS A 228 -4.05 2.82 0.22
C LYS A 228 -2.88 2.21 -0.55
N TYR A 229 -3.14 1.73 -1.77
CA TYR A 229 -2.14 1.09 -2.64
C TYR A 229 -2.09 1.76 -4.03
N PRO A 230 -1.56 2.99 -4.14
CA PRO A 230 -1.57 3.76 -5.39
C PRO A 230 -0.73 3.14 -6.52
N TYR A 231 0.26 2.32 -6.17
CA TYR A 231 1.16 1.65 -7.12
C TYR A 231 0.91 0.14 -7.21
N PHE A 232 -0.28 -0.33 -6.80
CA PHE A 232 -0.60 -1.74 -6.85
C PHE A 232 -0.58 -2.26 -8.30
N PRO A 233 0.08 -3.41 -8.58
CA PRO A 233 0.36 -3.85 -9.95
C PRO A 233 -0.88 -4.25 -10.76
N THR A 234 -1.92 -4.78 -10.10
CA THR A 234 -3.10 -5.34 -10.77
C THR A 234 -4.37 -4.58 -10.42
N LYS A 235 -5.08 -4.05 -11.42
CA LYS A 235 -6.38 -3.41 -11.19
C LYS A 235 -7.48 -4.46 -11.01
N LEU A 236 -8.13 -4.47 -9.85
CA LEU A 236 -9.28 -5.34 -9.57
C LEU A 236 -10.55 -4.84 -10.26
N SER A 237 -11.44 -5.78 -10.60
CA SER A 237 -12.75 -5.52 -11.17
C SER A 237 -13.80 -5.18 -10.11
N THR A 238 -14.89 -4.52 -10.49
CA THR A 238 -16.01 -4.21 -9.56
C THR A 238 -16.60 -5.48 -8.94
N ALA A 239 -16.64 -6.60 -9.68
CA ALA A 239 -17.14 -7.87 -9.17
C ALA A 239 -16.23 -8.46 -8.09
N GLN A 240 -14.91 -8.29 -8.24
CA GLN A 240 -13.92 -8.68 -7.23
C GLN A 240 -14.08 -7.84 -5.97
N TYR A 241 -14.19 -6.51 -6.07
CA TYR A 241 -14.47 -5.67 -4.90
C TYR A 241 -15.82 -5.98 -4.24
N GLN A 242 -16.84 -6.31 -5.03
CA GLN A 242 -18.13 -6.75 -4.49
C GLN A 242 -17.99 -8.02 -3.64
N ARG A 243 -17.21 -9.00 -4.10
CA ARG A 243 -16.91 -10.21 -3.34
C ARG A 243 -16.13 -9.89 -2.06
N VAL A 244 -15.11 -9.04 -2.16
CA VAL A 244 -14.33 -8.60 -0.99
C VAL A 244 -15.24 -7.95 0.06
N TYR A 245 -16.15 -7.08 -0.38
CA TYR A 245 -17.10 -6.42 0.51
C TYR A 245 -18.05 -7.43 1.17
N GLN A 246 -18.61 -8.37 0.40
CA GLN A 246 -19.58 -9.34 0.91
C GLN A 246 -18.95 -10.40 1.82
N ASP A 247 -17.74 -10.85 1.51
CA ASP A 247 -17.08 -11.97 2.20
C ASP A 247 -16.29 -11.49 3.44
N TYR A 248 -15.70 -10.29 3.39
CA TYR A 248 -14.75 -9.85 4.41
C TYR A 248 -15.17 -8.61 5.20
N CYS A 249 -16.15 -7.81 4.76
CA CYS A 249 -16.63 -6.66 5.54
C CYS A 249 -17.74 -7.06 6.51
N TYR A 250 -17.89 -6.27 7.58
CA TYR A 250 -18.90 -6.49 8.61
C TYR A 250 -19.23 -5.18 9.35
N VAL A 251 -20.39 -5.15 9.98
CA VAL A 251 -20.82 -4.00 10.79
C VAL A 251 -20.29 -4.18 12.22
N ALA A 252 -19.46 -3.25 12.67
CA ALA A 252 -18.98 -3.23 14.05
C ALA A 252 -20.13 -2.93 15.02
N LYS A 253 -20.20 -3.68 16.13
CA LYS A 253 -21.17 -3.43 17.21
C LYS A 253 -20.87 -2.13 17.95
N ASP A 254 -19.59 -1.80 18.13
CA ASP A 254 -19.11 -0.55 18.71
C ASP A 254 -18.00 0.00 17.82
N TYR A 255 -18.37 0.91 16.91
CA TYR A 255 -17.44 1.43 15.92
C TYR A 255 -16.29 2.19 16.58
N ASP A 256 -16.58 3.09 17.51
CA ASP A 256 -15.60 3.97 18.16
C ASP A 256 -14.58 3.18 18.99
N GLN A 257 -15.02 2.15 19.70
CA GLN A 257 -14.11 1.29 20.45
C GLN A 257 -13.24 0.43 19.52
N GLU A 258 -13.84 -0.09 18.45
CA GLU A 258 -13.15 -1.00 17.54
C GLU A 258 -12.12 -0.27 16.67
N ILE A 259 -12.45 0.91 16.14
CA ILE A 259 -11.54 1.69 15.30
C ILE A 259 -10.27 2.13 16.06
N GLN A 260 -10.38 2.38 17.36
CA GLN A 260 -9.24 2.74 18.22
C GLN A 260 -8.29 1.57 18.45
N THR A 261 -8.79 0.33 18.38
CA THR A 261 -8.03 -0.87 18.76
C THR A 261 -7.68 -1.77 17.58
N ILE A 262 -8.26 -1.54 16.39
CA ILE A 262 -8.11 -2.43 15.22
C ILE A 262 -6.67 -2.59 14.74
N LEU A 263 -5.82 -1.59 14.95
CA LEU A 263 -4.40 -1.62 14.57
C LEU A 263 -3.49 -2.15 15.68
N ASN A 264 -4.00 -2.47 16.88
CA ASN A 264 -3.20 -3.12 17.91
C ASN A 264 -2.80 -4.52 17.43
N LEU A 265 -1.53 -4.90 17.58
CA LEU A 265 -0.98 -6.16 17.04
C LEU A 265 -1.85 -7.40 17.32
N ASP A 266 -2.28 -7.59 18.57
CA ASP A 266 -3.07 -8.76 18.99
C ASP A 266 -4.47 -8.81 18.35
N VAL A 267 -5.03 -7.64 18.03
CA VAL A 267 -6.34 -7.52 17.37
C VAL A 267 -6.16 -7.65 15.87
N LEU A 268 -5.15 -6.99 15.32
CA LEU A 268 -4.81 -6.98 13.92
C LEU A 268 -4.45 -8.37 13.42
N GLU A 269 -3.77 -9.21 14.22
CA GLU A 269 -3.52 -10.61 13.87
C GLU A 269 -4.79 -11.41 13.60
N LYS A 270 -5.88 -11.12 14.32
CA LYS A 270 -7.16 -11.82 14.18
C LYS A 270 -8.07 -11.18 13.14
N LYS A 271 -7.98 -9.86 12.97
CA LYS A 271 -8.90 -9.07 12.14
C LYS A 271 -8.31 -8.62 10.81
N ASN A 272 -7.02 -8.73 10.60
CA ASN A 272 -6.44 -8.47 9.29
C ASN A 272 -6.82 -9.60 8.33
N VAL A 273 -7.34 -9.22 7.17
CA VAL A 273 -7.58 -10.17 6.06
C VAL A 273 -6.62 -9.80 4.94
N VAL A 274 -5.85 -10.77 4.46
CA VAL A 274 -4.98 -10.58 3.30
C VAL A 274 -5.66 -11.13 2.08
N ILE A 275 -5.78 -10.28 1.07
CA ILE A 275 -6.27 -10.68 -0.25
C ILE A 275 -5.11 -10.63 -1.25
N GLU A 276 -5.04 -11.61 -2.14
CA GLU A 276 -4.04 -11.66 -3.20
C GLU A 276 -4.71 -11.51 -4.57
N ALA A 277 -4.21 -10.55 -5.35
CA ALA A 277 -4.64 -10.37 -6.72
C ALA A 277 -3.97 -11.40 -7.63
N PRO A 278 -4.65 -11.87 -8.69
CA PRO A 278 -4.06 -12.82 -9.61
C PRO A 278 -2.84 -12.21 -10.31
N PHE A 279 -1.76 -12.98 -10.39
CA PHE A 279 -0.55 -12.62 -11.12
C PHE A 279 0.08 -13.83 -11.78
N THR A 280 0.93 -13.59 -12.76
CA THR A 280 1.69 -14.65 -13.44
C THR A 280 3.05 -14.74 -12.79
N GLU A 281 3.34 -15.86 -12.12
CA GLU A 281 4.68 -16.14 -11.60
C GLU A 281 5.69 -16.22 -12.76
N VAL A 282 6.54 -15.20 -12.87
CA VAL A 282 7.73 -15.28 -13.71
C VAL A 282 8.78 -16.00 -12.89
N LEU A 283 8.87 -17.33 -13.06
CA LEU A 283 9.93 -18.14 -12.49
C LEU A 283 11.28 -17.60 -12.98
N GLN A 284 11.92 -16.73 -12.20
CA GLN A 284 13.31 -16.41 -12.44
C GLN A 284 14.09 -17.70 -12.19
N PRO A 285 14.89 -18.19 -13.16
CA PRO A 285 15.68 -19.39 -12.94
C PRO A 285 16.62 -19.11 -11.77
N GLN A 286 16.34 -19.73 -10.62
CA GLN A 286 17.23 -19.71 -9.48
C GLN A 286 18.52 -20.39 -9.92
N LYS A 287 19.59 -19.60 -10.01
CA LYS A 287 20.93 -20.13 -10.29
C LYS A 287 21.29 -21.07 -9.16
N THR A 288 21.69 -22.29 -9.49
CA THR A 288 22.12 -23.28 -8.49
C THR A 288 23.29 -22.72 -7.67
N GLU A 289 23.49 -23.21 -6.43
CA GLU A 289 24.66 -22.83 -5.60
C GLU A 289 25.98 -23.01 -6.35
N GLU A 290 26.04 -24.00 -7.23
CA GLU A 290 27.19 -24.27 -8.10
C GLU A 290 27.38 -23.16 -9.16
N GLU A 291 26.31 -22.68 -9.78
CA GLU A 291 26.35 -21.54 -10.70
C GLU A 291 26.71 -20.22 -10.01
N LEU A 292 26.20 -19.98 -8.80
CA LEU A 292 26.56 -18.81 -7.97
C LEU A 292 28.05 -18.85 -7.59
N ARG A 293 28.58 -20.03 -7.26
CA ARG A 293 30.02 -20.23 -7.02
C ARG A 293 30.85 -19.97 -8.27
N ILE A 294 30.45 -20.50 -9.41
CA ILE A 294 31.12 -20.26 -10.70
C ILE A 294 31.08 -18.76 -11.06
N GLN A 295 29.99 -18.05 -10.76
CA GLN A 295 29.89 -16.61 -11.02
C GLN A 295 30.73 -15.77 -10.06
N ALA A 296 30.78 -16.13 -8.78
CA ALA A 296 31.69 -15.52 -7.80
C ALA A 296 33.16 -15.75 -8.18
N GLU A 297 33.50 -16.96 -8.65
CA GLU A 297 34.83 -17.32 -9.12
C GLU A 297 35.21 -16.56 -10.39
N LYS A 298 34.30 -16.45 -11.38
CA LYS A 298 34.48 -15.59 -12.55
C LYS A 298 34.62 -14.11 -12.18
N ARG A 299 33.87 -13.62 -11.19
CA ARG A 299 33.98 -12.24 -10.70
C ARG A 299 35.34 -12.01 -10.05
N LYS A 300 35.83 -12.97 -9.26
CA LYS A 300 37.17 -12.97 -8.66
C LYS A 300 38.28 -13.04 -9.71
N GLU A 301 38.14 -13.88 -10.73
CA GLU A 301 39.10 -14.02 -11.83
C GLU A 301 39.11 -12.76 -12.72
N SER A 302 37.94 -12.18 -13.01
CA SER A 302 37.84 -10.92 -13.74
C SER A 302 38.45 -9.75 -12.95
N GLY A 303 38.25 -9.71 -11.63
CA GLY A 303 38.91 -8.76 -10.73
C GLY A 303 40.43 -8.89 -10.74
N LYS A 304 40.96 -10.12 -10.68
CA LYS A 304 42.40 -10.40 -10.82
C LYS A 304 42.95 -9.95 -12.18
N ARG A 305 42.27 -10.27 -13.28
CA ARG A 305 42.67 -9.81 -14.63
C ARG A 305 42.66 -8.29 -14.74
N LEU A 306 41.70 -7.61 -14.12
CA LEU A 306 41.63 -6.15 -14.11
C LEU A 306 42.78 -5.54 -13.31
N GLN A 307 43.12 -6.15 -12.16
CA GLN A 307 44.28 -5.77 -11.34
C GLN A 307 45.60 -6.02 -12.09
N GLU A 308 45.76 -7.14 -12.80
CA GLU A 308 46.92 -7.44 -13.62
C GLU A 308 47.06 -6.46 -14.80
N GLN A 309 45.97 -6.15 -15.50
CA GLN A 309 45.97 -5.13 -16.55
C GLN A 309 46.28 -3.73 -15.99
N ALA A 310 45.78 -3.41 -14.80
CA ALA A 310 46.11 -2.16 -14.12
C ALA A 310 47.59 -2.11 -13.71
N LYS A 311 48.16 -3.23 -13.23
CA LYS A 311 49.58 -3.38 -12.90
C LYS A 311 50.45 -3.25 -14.16
N GLN A 312 50.08 -3.91 -15.25
CA GLN A 312 50.78 -3.82 -16.54
C GLN A 312 50.77 -2.40 -17.09
N LYS A 313 49.60 -1.73 -17.10
CA LYS A 313 49.51 -0.31 -17.51
C LYS A 313 50.29 0.62 -16.59
N ARG A 314 50.41 0.31 -15.29
CA ARG A 314 51.25 1.07 -14.34
C ARG A 314 52.73 0.90 -14.67
N ILE A 315 53.18 -0.32 -14.99
CA ILE A 315 54.56 -0.62 -15.40
C ILE A 315 54.88 0.06 -16.74
N GLU A 316 54.00 -0.04 -17.74
CA GLU A 316 54.19 0.62 -19.05
C GLU A 316 54.30 2.14 -18.90
N LYS A 317 53.46 2.77 -18.06
CA LYS A 317 53.56 4.19 -17.75
C LYS A 317 54.84 4.56 -17.00
N LEU A 318 55.39 3.64 -16.20
CA LEU A 318 56.65 3.85 -15.50
C LEU A 318 57.81 3.83 -16.51
N VAL A 319 57.85 2.84 -17.40
CA VAL A 319 58.85 2.74 -18.48
C VAL A 319 58.80 3.96 -19.39
N GLN A 320 57.62 4.39 -19.82
CA GLN A 320 57.47 5.62 -20.63
C GLN A 320 58.04 6.86 -19.93
N LYS A 321 57.79 7.02 -18.62
CA LYS A 321 58.34 8.12 -17.84
C LYS A 321 59.86 8.03 -17.66
N GLU A 322 60.42 6.82 -17.60
CA GLU A 322 61.87 6.60 -17.54
C GLU A 322 62.54 6.94 -18.87
N GLU A 323 61.95 6.54 -20.00
CA GLU A 323 62.40 6.89 -21.34
C GLU A 323 62.33 8.41 -21.58
N GLU A 324 61.23 9.06 -21.17
CA GLU A 324 61.08 10.52 -21.21
C GLU A 324 62.16 11.21 -20.36
N TYR A 325 62.43 10.71 -19.15
CA TYR A 325 63.46 11.25 -18.28
C TYR A 325 64.86 11.09 -18.89
N GLU A 326 65.16 9.95 -19.49
CA GLU A 326 66.44 9.71 -20.16
C GLU A 326 66.63 10.62 -21.38
N TYR A 327 65.58 10.80 -22.19
CA TYR A 327 65.58 11.72 -23.32
C TYR A 327 65.86 13.17 -22.87
N PHE A 328 65.11 13.68 -21.89
CA PHE A 328 65.29 15.04 -21.41
C PHE A 328 66.59 15.22 -20.60
N SER A 329 67.14 14.17 -19.99
CA SER A 329 68.47 14.21 -19.38
C SER A 329 69.57 14.35 -20.43
N LYS A 330 69.46 13.68 -21.59
CA LYS A 330 70.39 13.88 -22.72
C LYS A 330 70.27 15.29 -23.32
N VAL A 331 69.05 15.82 -23.42
CA VAL A 331 68.83 17.21 -23.84
C VAL A 331 69.48 18.20 -22.86
N LYS A 332 69.39 17.93 -21.55
CA LYS A 332 70.07 18.73 -20.51
C LYS A 332 71.59 18.74 -20.69
N GLU A 333 72.23 17.59 -20.95
CA GLU A 333 73.68 17.52 -21.21
C GLU A 333 74.09 18.28 -22.50
N GLN A 334 73.24 18.24 -23.53
CA GLN A 334 73.46 19.00 -24.77
C GLN A 334 73.33 20.52 -24.58
N LEU A 335 72.53 20.97 -23.60
CA LEU A 335 72.32 22.39 -23.28
C LEU A 335 73.52 23.02 -22.54
N GLU A 336 74.33 22.24 -21.82
CA GLU A 336 75.46 22.75 -21.01
C GLU A 336 76.61 23.34 -21.85
N ASN A 337 76.77 22.94 -23.12
CA ASN A 337 77.89 23.31 -23.97
C ASN A 337 77.52 24.23 -25.17
N GLN A 338 76.37 24.89 -25.16
CA GLN A 338 75.87 25.70 -26.29
C GLN A 338 75.61 27.18 -25.93
N PRO A 339 75.76 28.13 -26.88
CA PRO A 339 75.48 29.54 -26.63
C PRO A 339 73.98 29.79 -26.38
N LYS A 340 73.65 30.72 -25.47
CA LYS A 340 72.28 31.01 -24.98
C LYS A 340 71.19 31.14 -26.05
N LYS A 341 71.52 31.62 -27.26
CA LYS A 341 70.57 31.76 -28.37
C LYS A 341 70.19 30.42 -29.02
N LYS A 342 71.10 29.44 -29.04
CA LYS A 342 70.82 28.06 -29.49
C LYS A 342 70.09 27.24 -28.43
N VAL A 343 70.40 27.46 -27.15
CA VAL A 343 69.71 26.86 -26.00
C VAL A 343 68.21 27.14 -26.08
N LEU A 344 67.81 28.39 -26.32
CA LEU A 344 66.39 28.77 -26.46
C LEU A 344 65.69 28.04 -27.63
N SER A 345 66.37 27.92 -28.80
CA SER A 345 65.79 27.22 -29.96
C SER A 345 65.65 25.71 -29.75
N ILE A 346 66.57 25.10 -29.00
CA ILE A 346 66.52 23.67 -28.68
C ILE A 346 65.39 23.40 -27.68
N LEU A 347 65.22 24.26 -26.68
CA LEU A 347 64.13 24.18 -25.71
C LEU A 347 62.75 24.38 -26.36
N GLN A 348 62.62 25.37 -27.25
CA GLN A 348 61.37 25.58 -28.00
C GLN A 348 61.03 24.41 -28.92
N ASN A 349 62.03 23.79 -29.57
CA ASN A 349 61.82 22.58 -30.37
C ASN A 349 61.45 21.36 -29.51
N ALA A 350 61.89 21.31 -28.25
CA ALA A 350 61.53 20.30 -27.27
C ALA A 350 60.21 20.60 -26.53
N GLY A 351 59.53 21.71 -26.87
CA GLY A 351 58.21 22.08 -26.33
C GLY A 351 58.23 22.89 -25.03
N PHE A 352 59.35 23.51 -24.66
CA PHE A 352 59.47 24.36 -23.47
C PHE A 352 59.69 25.84 -23.82
N ASP A 353 59.01 26.72 -23.11
CA ASP A 353 59.05 28.17 -23.37
C ASP A 353 60.35 28.81 -22.85
N ASP A 354 60.88 28.34 -21.72
CA ASP A 354 62.11 28.83 -21.12
C ASP A 354 62.90 27.74 -20.35
N GLU A 355 64.13 28.07 -19.93
CA GLU A 355 65.03 27.15 -19.22
C GLU A 355 64.51 26.80 -17.81
N GLN A 356 63.66 27.65 -17.22
CA GLN A 356 63.09 27.42 -15.89
C GLN A 356 61.96 26.39 -15.95
N ASP A 357 61.12 26.45 -16.98
CA ASP A 357 60.04 25.53 -17.24
C ASP A 357 60.57 24.12 -17.54
N PHE A 358 61.64 24.02 -18.34
CA PHE A 358 62.36 22.77 -18.57
C PHE A 358 62.94 22.15 -17.29
N LYS A 359 63.60 22.95 -16.44
CA LYS A 359 64.14 22.47 -15.15
C LYS A 359 63.04 22.03 -14.19
N LYS A 360 61.90 22.74 -14.17
CA LYS A 360 60.75 22.41 -13.33
C LYS A 360 60.07 21.12 -13.79
N TYR A 361 59.94 20.92 -15.11
CA TYR A 361 59.42 19.69 -15.70
C TYR A 361 60.31 18.50 -15.34
N LEU A 362 61.63 18.62 -15.51
CA LEU A 362 62.58 17.56 -15.18
C LEU A 362 62.56 17.21 -13.68
N PHE A 363 62.49 18.22 -12.79
CA PHE A 363 62.40 18.00 -11.34
C PHE A 363 61.10 17.28 -10.95
N ASN A 364 59.96 17.66 -11.56
CA ASN A 364 58.69 16.99 -11.33
C ASN A 364 58.67 15.56 -11.86
N LEU A 365 59.31 15.31 -13.01
CA LEU A 365 59.46 13.99 -13.61
C LEU A 365 60.32 13.08 -12.73
N GLU A 366 61.45 13.57 -12.21
CA GLU A 366 62.32 12.86 -11.26
C GLU A 366 61.59 12.52 -9.96
N ARG A 367 60.84 13.48 -9.40
CA ARG A 367 60.04 13.26 -8.18
C ARG A 367 58.91 12.25 -8.40
N SER A 368 58.29 12.27 -9.58
CA SER A 368 57.26 11.31 -10.00
C SER A 368 57.82 9.89 -10.12
N LEU A 369 59.02 9.75 -10.72
CA LEU A 369 59.73 8.46 -10.80
C LEU A 369 60.15 7.94 -9.43
N LYS A 370 60.66 8.79 -8.54
CA LYS A 370 61.00 8.40 -7.16
C LYS A 370 59.78 7.90 -6.37
N ARG A 371 58.62 8.56 -6.53
CA ARG A 371 57.36 8.12 -5.90
C ARG A 371 56.82 6.83 -6.53
N ALA A 372 56.91 6.69 -7.84
CA ALA A 372 56.44 5.49 -8.56
C ALA A 372 57.28 4.25 -8.22
N ARG A 373 58.61 4.39 -8.08
CA ARG A 373 59.49 3.31 -7.63
C ARG A 373 59.20 2.89 -6.18
N ALA A 374 59.02 3.85 -5.28
CA ALA A 374 58.65 3.58 -3.88
C ALA A 374 57.28 2.87 -3.73
N HIS A 375 56.36 3.07 -4.66
CA HIS A 375 55.04 2.42 -4.65
C HIS A 375 55.05 1.02 -5.30
N ASN A 376 55.98 0.75 -6.23
CA ASN A 376 56.16 -0.58 -6.84
C ASN A 376 57.00 -1.54 -5.99
N ASP A 377 57.88 -1.03 -5.12
CA ASP A 377 58.63 -1.81 -4.12
C ASP A 377 57.77 -2.17 -2.87
N GLY A 378 56.44 -2.24 -3.04
CA GLY A 378 55.53 -2.76 -2.03
C GLY A 378 55.72 -4.27 -1.86
N GLU A 379 56.53 -4.65 -0.87
CA GLU A 379 56.53 -5.98 -0.26
C GLU A 379 55.11 -6.30 0.25
N GLU A 380 54.32 -6.98 -0.57
CA GLU A 380 53.13 -7.69 -0.12
C GLU A 380 53.58 -8.97 0.60
N ASN A 381 53.27 -9.00 1.90
CA ASN A 381 53.11 -10.15 2.79
C ASN A 381 53.01 -11.52 2.11
N GLU A 382 54.11 -12.26 2.09
CA GLU A 382 54.12 -13.72 2.27
C GLU A 382 55.37 -14.08 3.08
N GLY A 383 55.18 -14.35 4.38
CA GLY A 383 56.28 -14.72 5.27
C GLY A 383 55.89 -14.69 6.75
N ASP A 384 54.67 -15.12 7.06
CA ASP A 384 54.21 -15.31 8.44
C ASP A 384 54.65 -16.71 8.89
N HIS A 385 55.97 -16.92 8.98
CA HIS A 385 56.63 -18.03 9.66
C HIS A 385 58.14 -17.81 9.54
N ASP A 386 58.76 -17.31 10.61
CA ASP A 386 60.19 -17.43 10.99
C ASP A 386 60.72 -16.12 11.60
N ASP A 387 60.14 -15.68 12.72
CA ASP A 387 60.62 -14.51 13.47
C ASP A 387 61.03 -14.86 14.93
N GLU A 388 61.54 -16.08 15.13
CA GLU A 388 62.10 -16.52 16.43
C GLU A 388 63.64 -16.62 16.44
N ASN A 389 64.37 -16.19 15.40
CA ASN A 389 65.84 -16.36 15.41
C ASN A 389 66.63 -15.32 14.58
N ILE A 390 66.44 -14.02 14.83
CA ILE A 390 67.21 -12.92 14.18
C ILE A 390 68.00 -12.09 15.22
N GLU A 391 68.29 -12.62 16.41
CA GLU A 391 69.10 -11.90 17.41
C GLU A 391 70.62 -11.97 17.16
N GLY A 392 71.07 -12.73 16.15
CA GLY A 392 72.49 -12.92 15.82
C GLY A 392 72.92 -12.59 14.39
N LYS A 393 72.14 -11.78 13.65
CA LYS A 393 72.45 -11.42 12.24
C LYS A 393 72.96 -9.98 12.04
N PHE A 394 73.17 -9.23 13.13
CA PHE A 394 73.54 -7.80 13.08
C PHE A 394 74.95 -7.51 13.64
N ASP A 395 75.81 -8.52 13.73
CA ASP A 395 77.11 -8.47 14.41
C ASP A 395 78.07 -7.42 13.82
N LEU A 396 77.94 -7.06 12.53
CA LEU A 396 78.80 -6.07 11.88
C LEU A 396 78.30 -4.62 12.07
N VAL A 397 77.08 -4.42 12.59
CA VAL A 397 76.49 -3.07 12.78
C VAL A 397 77.19 -2.30 13.91
N GLU A 398 77.76 -3.01 14.89
CA GLU A 398 78.37 -2.44 16.10
C GLU A 398 79.91 -2.29 16.04
N VAL A 399 80.57 -2.85 15.02
CA VAL A 399 82.03 -2.75 14.82
C VAL A 399 82.41 -1.41 14.19
N PRO A 400 83.35 -0.61 14.74
CA PRO A 400 83.78 0.66 14.14
C PRO A 400 84.33 0.52 12.71
N ASP A 401 84.07 1.52 11.86
CA ASP A 401 84.38 1.49 10.41
C ASP A 401 85.88 1.34 10.09
N GLU A 402 86.76 1.65 11.04
CA GLU A 402 88.22 1.58 10.91
C GLU A 402 88.79 0.15 10.85
N ASN A 403 87.99 -0.85 11.25
CA ASN A 403 88.42 -2.26 11.35
C ASN A 403 87.79 -3.18 10.29
N LEU A 404 87.13 -2.62 9.27
CA LEU A 404 86.34 -3.38 8.30
C LEU A 404 86.93 -3.24 6.88
N THR A 405 86.99 -4.34 6.12
CA THR A 405 87.33 -4.30 4.69
C THR A 405 86.19 -3.66 3.87
N GLU A 406 86.49 -3.15 2.67
CA GLU A 406 85.48 -2.48 1.81
C GLU A 406 84.25 -3.37 1.49
N GLU A 407 84.42 -4.69 1.44
CA GLU A 407 83.31 -5.65 1.30
C GLU A 407 82.44 -5.74 2.56
N GLN A 408 83.05 -5.70 3.74
CA GLN A 408 82.34 -5.74 5.03
C GLN A 408 81.58 -4.43 5.32
N ILE A 409 82.05 -3.29 4.80
CA ILE A 409 81.33 -2.00 4.89
C ILE A 409 80.03 -2.02 4.04
N LYS A 410 80.05 -2.70 2.89
CA LYS A 410 78.83 -2.93 2.08
C LYS A 410 77.83 -3.83 2.80
N GLU A 411 78.32 -4.90 3.43
CA GLU A 411 77.47 -5.82 4.20
C GLU A 411 76.90 -5.17 5.46
N LYS A 412 77.68 -4.32 6.14
CA LYS A 412 77.22 -3.48 7.26
C LYS A 412 76.10 -2.51 6.86
N ARG A 413 76.15 -1.91 5.67
CA ARG A 413 75.04 -1.08 5.14
C ARG A 413 73.77 -1.90 4.91
N LYS A 414 73.90 -3.13 4.41
CA LYS A 414 72.78 -4.06 4.21
C LYS A 414 72.17 -4.50 5.55
N GLN A 415 73.00 -4.82 6.54
CA GLN A 415 72.56 -5.17 7.90
C GLN A 415 71.89 -3.99 8.62
N ARG A 416 72.37 -2.76 8.42
CA ARG A 416 71.71 -1.54 8.96
C ARG A 416 70.31 -1.32 8.39
N LEU A 417 70.12 -1.57 7.08
CA LEU A 417 68.82 -1.44 6.44
C LEU A 417 67.83 -2.50 6.96
N LEU A 418 68.27 -3.76 7.08
CA LEU A 418 67.48 -4.86 7.65
C LEU A 418 67.13 -4.62 9.12
N LYS A 419 68.06 -4.10 9.92
CA LYS A 419 67.83 -3.72 11.33
C LYS A 419 66.79 -2.61 11.45
N ALA A 420 66.85 -1.60 10.58
CA ALA A 420 65.86 -0.52 10.57
C ALA A 420 64.44 -1.00 10.23
N GLY A 421 64.30 -1.98 9.33
CA GLY A 421 63.01 -2.62 9.02
C GLY A 421 62.47 -3.47 10.17
N TYR A 422 63.34 -4.26 10.81
CA TYR A 422 63.00 -5.07 11.99
C TYR A 422 62.57 -4.19 13.18
N ASP A 423 63.33 -3.13 13.48
CA ASP A 423 63.03 -2.20 14.56
C ASP A 423 61.72 -1.44 14.33
N ALA A 424 61.36 -1.13 13.07
CA ALA A 424 60.09 -0.50 12.72
C ALA A 424 58.89 -1.44 12.93
N ARG A 425 59.01 -2.73 12.55
CA ARG A 425 57.97 -3.75 12.78
C ARG A 425 57.79 -4.05 14.26
N LYS A 426 58.89 -4.12 15.02
CA LYS A 426 58.87 -4.31 16.47
C LYS A 426 58.16 -3.15 17.17
N LYS A 427 58.46 -1.89 16.81
CA LYS A 427 57.75 -0.72 17.35
C LYS A 427 56.25 -0.72 17.02
N ALA A 428 55.86 -1.12 15.81
CA ALA A 428 54.45 -1.22 15.45
C ALA A 428 53.71 -2.30 16.24
N LYS A 429 54.37 -3.44 16.53
CA LYS A 429 53.83 -4.50 17.39
C LYS A 429 53.71 -4.04 18.85
N GLU A 430 54.74 -3.38 19.38
CA GLU A 430 54.74 -2.80 20.73
C GLU A 430 53.66 -1.72 20.91
N GLU A 431 53.44 -0.87 19.92
CA GLU A 431 52.37 0.14 19.93
C GLU A 431 50.98 -0.51 19.97
N LYS A 432 50.77 -1.57 19.18
CA LYS A 432 49.51 -2.35 19.18
C LYS A 432 49.25 -3.04 20.52
N GLU A 433 50.29 -3.62 21.14
CA GLU A 433 50.20 -4.22 22.48
C GLU A 433 49.94 -3.17 23.57
N ARG A 434 50.47 -1.94 23.44
CA ARG A 434 50.21 -0.84 24.37
C ARG A 434 48.75 -0.39 24.29
N ILE A 435 48.21 -0.21 23.09
CA ILE A 435 46.80 0.14 22.87
C ILE A 435 45.88 -0.93 23.48
N ALA A 436 46.18 -2.21 23.25
CA ALA A 436 45.41 -3.30 23.84
C ALA A 436 45.42 -3.30 25.38
N LYS A 437 46.58 -3.02 26.00
CA LYS A 437 46.70 -2.88 27.47
C LYS A 437 45.92 -1.69 28.03
N GLU A 438 45.98 -0.54 27.35
CA GLU A 438 45.21 0.64 27.75
C GLU A 438 43.70 0.38 27.69
N GLU A 439 43.25 -0.37 26.68
CA GLU A 439 41.85 -0.78 26.54
C GLU A 439 41.41 -1.75 27.65
N GLU A 440 42.25 -2.73 28.01
CA GLU A 440 42.01 -3.63 29.16
C GLU A 440 41.94 -2.86 30.49
N GLU A 441 42.81 -1.86 30.70
CA GLU A 441 42.80 -1.04 31.92
C GLU A 441 41.52 -0.19 32.02
N LEU A 442 41.04 0.35 30.90
CA LEU A 442 39.77 1.08 30.82
C LEU A 442 38.57 0.18 31.16
N LYS A 443 38.55 -1.06 30.64
CA LYS A 443 37.51 -2.05 30.96
C LYS A 443 37.49 -2.38 32.45
N LEU A 444 38.66 -2.56 33.07
CA LEU A 444 38.78 -2.82 34.50
C LEU A 444 38.31 -1.62 35.36
N LYS A 445 38.58 -0.39 34.92
CA LYS A 445 38.11 0.82 35.60
C LYS A 445 36.60 0.99 35.48
N ASP A 446 36.02 0.73 34.31
CA ASP A 446 34.56 0.75 34.11
C ASP A 446 33.86 -0.29 34.99
N GLN A 447 34.39 -1.51 35.06
CA GLN A 447 33.87 -2.57 35.92
C GLN A 447 33.91 -2.18 37.40
N LYS A 448 35.05 -1.64 37.88
CA LYS A 448 35.16 -1.13 39.25
C LYS A 448 34.18 0.00 39.54
N TRP A 449 34.00 0.93 38.60
CA TRP A 449 33.04 2.02 38.76
C TRP A 449 31.62 1.48 38.92
N ARG A 450 31.22 0.53 38.06
CA ARG A 450 29.92 -0.14 38.11
C ARG A 450 29.67 -0.85 39.44
N GLU A 451 30.70 -1.49 40.02
CA GLU A 451 30.61 -2.14 41.34
C GLU A 451 30.52 -1.13 42.51
N THR A 452 31.15 0.05 42.37
CA THR A 452 31.16 1.08 43.42
C THR A 452 29.95 2.03 43.41
N ASP A 453 29.42 2.37 42.23
CA ASP A 453 28.33 3.33 42.03
C ASP A 453 27.55 3.02 40.75
N LEU A 454 26.59 2.10 40.88
CA LEU A 454 25.74 1.65 39.77
C LEU A 454 24.83 2.77 39.25
N GLU A 455 24.29 3.62 40.13
CA GLU A 455 23.32 4.66 39.77
C GLU A 455 23.99 5.80 38.98
N GLY A 456 25.19 6.21 39.40
CA GLY A 456 26.02 7.16 38.64
C GLY A 456 26.47 6.61 37.28
N TRP A 457 26.84 5.32 37.23
CA TRP A 457 27.22 4.65 36.00
C TRP A 457 26.06 4.54 35.00
N ILE A 458 24.86 4.13 35.43
CA ILE A 458 23.66 4.07 34.58
C ILE A 458 23.34 5.45 33.99
N LYS A 459 23.41 6.51 34.81
CA LYS A 459 23.13 7.87 34.36
C LYS A 459 24.11 8.35 33.28
N ASP A 460 25.40 8.04 33.43
CA ASP A 460 26.43 8.35 32.44
C ASP A 460 26.18 7.62 31.10
N LYS A 461 25.94 6.30 31.16
CA LYS A 461 25.64 5.50 29.96
C LYS A 461 24.36 5.96 29.26
N ARG A 462 23.30 6.28 30.00
CA ARG A 462 22.06 6.89 29.43
C ARG A 462 22.34 8.23 28.77
N SER A 463 23.12 9.11 29.40
CA SER A 463 23.50 10.40 28.81
C SER A 463 24.27 10.23 27.51
N ARG A 464 25.22 9.28 27.50
CA ARG A 464 26.03 8.96 26.32
C ARG A 464 25.20 8.36 25.19
N LEU A 465 24.26 7.49 25.50
CA LEU A 465 23.30 6.93 24.52
C LEU A 465 22.47 8.04 23.87
N VAL A 466 21.89 8.95 24.67
CA VAL A 466 21.11 10.10 24.17
C VAL A 466 21.96 11.01 23.27
N ASP A 467 23.21 11.26 23.64
CA ASP A 467 24.14 12.07 22.84
C ASP A 467 24.51 11.42 21.51
N LEU A 468 24.75 10.10 21.49
CA LEU A 468 25.03 9.35 20.26
C LEU A 468 23.81 9.33 19.32
N ILE A 469 22.61 9.08 19.86
CA ILE A 469 21.36 9.10 19.07
C ILE A 469 21.14 10.49 18.46
N ARG A 470 21.38 11.57 19.22
CA ARG A 470 21.28 12.95 18.72
C ARG A 470 22.26 13.20 17.55
N LYS A 471 23.53 12.85 17.71
CA LYS A 471 24.56 13.02 16.67
C LYS A 471 24.22 12.22 15.41
N ARG A 472 23.78 10.97 15.55
CA ARG A 472 23.34 10.13 14.41
C ARG A 472 22.17 10.76 13.66
N LYS A 473 21.18 11.29 14.39
CA LYS A 473 20.01 11.96 13.80
C LYS A 473 20.39 13.23 13.03
N GLU A 474 21.31 14.03 13.56
CA GLU A 474 21.86 15.20 12.87
C GLU A 474 22.59 14.79 11.57
N LYS A 475 23.48 13.80 11.62
CA LYS A 475 24.19 13.29 10.43
C LYS A 475 23.26 12.74 9.35
N LEU A 476 22.24 11.97 9.73
CA LEU A 476 21.22 11.45 8.80
C LEU A 476 20.40 12.57 8.17
N ARG A 477 20.00 13.57 8.96
CA ARG A 477 19.31 14.77 8.47
C ARG A 477 20.18 15.52 7.46
N MET A 478 21.46 15.74 7.78
CA MET A 478 22.40 16.39 6.86
C MET A 478 22.50 15.64 5.55
N ARG A 479 22.67 14.31 5.58
CA ARG A 479 22.70 13.44 4.39
C ARG A 479 21.46 13.61 3.51
N ASP A 480 20.27 13.62 4.10
CA ASP A 480 19.02 13.71 3.34
C ASP A 480 18.81 15.13 2.76
N GLU A 481 19.22 16.17 3.48
CA GLU A 481 19.28 17.54 2.97
C GLU A 481 20.29 17.70 1.81
N MET A 482 21.34 16.87 1.74
CA MET A 482 22.28 16.85 0.61
C MET A 482 21.70 16.26 -0.67
N LYS A 483 20.62 15.46 -0.59
CA LYS A 483 19.97 14.84 -1.76
C LYS A 483 19.07 15.83 -2.52
N ASP A 484 18.59 16.88 -1.85
CA ASP A 484 17.74 17.88 -2.48
C ASP A 484 18.57 18.96 -3.19
N ARG A 485 18.52 18.96 -4.53
CA ARG A 485 19.22 19.91 -5.40
C ARG A 485 18.79 21.38 -5.20
N LYS A 486 17.65 21.65 -4.55
CA LYS A 486 17.13 23.01 -4.33
C LYS A 486 17.33 23.53 -2.90
N SER A 487 17.88 22.72 -1.99
CA SER A 487 18.13 23.07 -0.58
C SER A 487 19.03 24.32 -0.44
N GLN A 488 18.82 25.11 0.62
CA GLN A 488 19.69 26.25 0.98
C GLN A 488 21.15 25.81 1.15
N ALA A 489 21.41 24.57 1.57
CA ALA A 489 22.74 23.98 1.61
C ALA A 489 23.39 23.92 0.22
N ALA A 490 22.63 23.61 -0.84
CA ALA A 490 23.12 23.64 -2.21
C ALA A 490 23.40 25.07 -2.72
N GLN A 491 22.64 26.05 -2.24
CA GLN A 491 22.83 27.46 -2.57
C GLN A 491 24.03 28.07 -1.84
N ASN A 492 24.23 27.73 -0.56
CA ASN A 492 25.41 28.11 0.23
C ASN A 492 26.69 27.45 -0.31
N ARG A 493 26.62 26.22 -0.85
CA ARG A 493 27.72 25.60 -1.63
C ARG A 493 28.13 26.46 -2.82
N MET A 494 27.17 26.97 -3.60
CA MET A 494 27.45 27.80 -4.78
C MET A 494 28.04 29.16 -4.38
N LYS A 495 27.56 29.73 -3.27
CA LYS A 495 28.02 31.01 -2.72
C LYS A 495 29.44 30.92 -2.14
N ASN A 496 29.78 29.83 -1.46
CA ASN A 496 31.13 29.60 -0.93
C ASN A 496 32.12 29.13 -1.99
N LEU A 497 31.72 28.35 -3.00
CA LEU A 497 32.55 28.08 -4.17
C LEU A 497 32.89 29.36 -4.94
N ALA A 498 31.94 30.30 -5.04
CA ALA A 498 32.18 31.61 -5.63
C ALA A 498 33.18 32.43 -4.80
N ASN A 499 33.05 32.46 -3.47
CA ASN A 499 34.00 33.15 -2.58
C ASN A 499 35.41 32.50 -2.57
N LEU A 500 35.51 31.16 -2.55
CA LEU A 500 36.78 30.43 -2.66
C LEU A 500 37.44 30.61 -4.03
N SER A 501 36.64 30.91 -5.07
CA SER A 501 37.15 31.26 -6.40
C SER A 501 37.57 32.74 -6.55
N GLU A 502 37.15 33.62 -5.64
CA GLU A 502 37.56 35.04 -5.60
C GLU A 502 38.95 35.26 -4.96
N ASP A 503 39.48 34.27 -4.21
CA ASP A 503 40.81 34.34 -3.57
C ASP A 503 42.01 34.10 -4.51
N ASN A 504 41.82 34.26 -5.83
CA ASN A 504 42.90 34.29 -6.80
C ASN A 504 43.24 35.76 -7.16
N PRO A 505 44.40 36.31 -6.73
CA PRO A 505 44.65 37.74 -6.83
C PRO A 505 45.15 38.11 -8.22
N ARG A 506 44.24 38.21 -9.21
CA ARG A 506 44.50 38.84 -10.52
C ARG A 506 43.18 39.08 -11.26
N SER A 507 42.51 40.20 -10.97
CA SER A 507 41.79 41.07 -11.92
C SER A 507 40.70 41.87 -11.22
N SER A 508 40.71 43.18 -11.45
CA SER A 508 39.72 44.15 -10.99
C SER A 508 38.38 44.03 -11.73
N SER A 509 37.24 44.06 -11.04
CA SER A 509 36.23 45.14 -11.15
C SER A 509 34.97 44.88 -10.30
N LYS A 510 34.41 45.96 -9.76
CA LYS A 510 33.15 46.03 -8.98
C LYS A 510 31.92 45.49 -9.72
N ARG A 511 31.03 44.79 -9.01
CA ARG A 511 29.61 45.19 -8.82
C ARG A 511 28.88 44.29 -7.81
N SER A 512 28.58 44.88 -6.64
CA SER A 512 27.57 44.38 -5.70
C SER A 512 26.18 44.48 -6.33
N ARG A 513 25.43 43.37 -6.31
CA ARG A 513 23.97 43.35 -6.47
C ARG A 513 23.42 42.44 -5.39
N GLN A 514 23.00 43.05 -4.28
CA GLN A 514 22.09 42.42 -3.32
C GLN A 514 20.80 42.06 -4.05
N GLN A 515 20.50 40.77 -4.11
CA GLN A 515 19.15 40.28 -4.36
C GLN A 515 18.79 39.43 -3.16
N ALA A 516 17.94 39.99 -2.30
CA ALA A 516 17.43 39.33 -1.12
C ALA A 516 16.56 38.15 -1.55
N SER A 517 16.96 36.93 -1.20
CA SER A 517 16.04 35.80 -1.14
C SER A 517 15.21 35.92 0.14
N ILE A 518 13.90 35.95 -0.05
CA ILE A 518 12.86 35.97 0.98
C ILE A 518 12.77 34.56 1.57
N ASP A 519 13.70 34.17 2.44
CA ASP A 519 13.55 33.05 3.41
C ASP A 519 14.83 32.90 4.24
N ASN A 520 15.18 33.92 5.02
CA ASN A 520 16.17 33.74 6.08
C ASN A 520 15.43 33.19 7.30
N ASP A 521 15.44 31.87 7.49
CA ASP A 521 15.19 31.28 8.80
C ASP A 521 16.40 31.66 9.69
N PRO A 522 16.20 32.47 10.75
CA PRO A 522 17.29 32.90 11.63
C PRO A 522 17.93 31.76 12.46
N ASN A 523 17.40 30.54 12.38
CA ASN A 523 17.92 29.37 13.09
C ASN A 523 18.71 28.37 12.20
N ASP A 524 18.94 28.69 10.91
CA ASP A 524 19.80 27.85 10.06
C ASP A 524 21.28 28.19 10.24
N THR A 525 22.01 27.35 10.99
CA THR A 525 23.42 27.50 11.32
C THR A 525 24.35 26.63 10.48
N PHE A 526 23.84 25.90 9.48
CA PHE A 526 24.64 24.94 8.73
C PHE A 526 25.71 25.61 7.86
N GLY A 527 26.99 25.23 8.05
CA GLY A 527 28.13 25.79 7.34
C GLY A 527 28.80 27.00 8.03
N THR A 528 28.37 27.33 9.25
CA THR A 528 29.05 28.32 10.12
C THR A 528 30.24 27.73 10.90
N ASN A 529 30.28 26.40 11.07
CA ASN A 529 31.36 25.68 11.74
C ASN A 529 32.21 24.89 10.73
N ASP A 530 33.53 24.85 10.94
CA ASP A 530 34.49 24.13 10.09
C ASP A 530 34.27 22.60 10.09
N GLU A 531 33.62 22.06 11.12
CA GLU A 531 33.28 20.63 11.24
C GLU A 531 32.25 20.18 10.19
N ASP A 532 31.31 21.05 9.82
CA ASP A 532 30.32 20.77 8.77
C ASP A 532 30.98 20.60 7.39
N TRP A 533 32.11 21.29 7.17
CA TRP A 533 32.89 21.24 5.93
C TRP A 533 33.74 19.98 5.81
N LEU A 534 34.24 19.45 6.93
CA LEU A 534 34.99 18.18 6.97
C LEU A 534 34.08 17.00 6.63
N VAL A 535 32.90 16.94 7.25
CA VAL A 535 31.89 15.93 6.94
C VAL A 535 31.43 16.05 5.48
N TYR A 536 31.32 17.28 4.96
CA TYR A 536 30.94 17.52 3.56
C TYR A 536 31.99 17.03 2.55
N ASN A 537 33.27 17.23 2.83
CA ASN A 537 34.36 16.80 1.96
C ASN A 537 34.50 15.27 1.98
N ASP A 538 34.32 14.64 3.14
CA ASP A 538 34.35 13.18 3.28
C ASP A 538 33.14 12.50 2.59
N VAL A 539 31.93 13.04 2.74
CA VAL A 539 30.71 12.50 2.09
C VAL A 539 30.75 12.61 0.57
N THR A 540 31.34 13.68 0.02
CA THR A 540 31.40 13.91 -1.44
C THR A 540 32.58 13.23 -2.11
N GLN A 541 33.70 13.06 -1.41
CA GLN A 541 34.88 12.37 -1.95
C GLN A 541 34.83 10.86 -1.72
N ASN A 542 34.15 10.37 -0.66
CA ASN A 542 34.19 8.97 -0.29
C ASN A 542 32.88 8.49 0.40
N PRO A 543 31.80 8.22 -0.37
CA PRO A 543 30.51 7.75 0.17
C PRO A 543 30.63 6.49 1.04
N GLU A 544 31.54 5.58 0.67
CA GLU A 544 31.79 4.32 1.39
C GLU A 544 32.33 4.55 2.81
N ALA A 545 33.20 5.56 3.01
CA ALA A 545 33.76 5.87 4.33
C ALA A 545 32.73 6.52 5.28
N PHE A 546 31.75 7.25 4.74
CA PHE A 546 30.66 7.81 5.54
C PHE A 546 29.66 6.72 5.98
N GLU A 547 29.43 5.73 5.12
CA GLU A 547 28.61 4.56 5.46
C GLU A 547 29.28 3.72 6.57
N GLU A 548 30.60 3.50 6.48
CA GLU A 548 31.41 2.83 7.50
C GLU A 548 31.33 3.54 8.87
N LEU A 549 31.42 4.89 8.89
CA LEU A 549 31.24 5.67 10.12
C LEU A 549 29.85 5.55 10.73
N LEU A 550 28.80 5.48 9.91
CA LEU A 550 27.42 5.28 10.38
C LEU A 550 27.19 3.86 10.93
N GLU A 551 27.88 2.86 10.37
CA GLU A 551 27.88 1.49 10.87
C GLU A 551 28.60 1.38 12.22
N ASP A 552 29.76 2.04 12.37
CA ASP A 552 30.50 2.03 13.63
C ASP A 552 29.74 2.75 14.75
N GLU A 553 29.11 3.89 14.47
CA GLU A 553 28.20 4.55 15.42
C GLU A 553 26.99 3.67 15.79
N TYR A 554 26.52 2.81 14.88
CA TYR A 554 25.43 1.88 15.18
C TYR A 554 25.90 0.79 16.15
N LYS A 555 27.10 0.24 15.95
CA LYS A 555 27.70 -0.75 16.86
C LYS A 555 27.85 -0.17 18.27
N ASP A 556 28.35 1.06 18.39
CA ASP A 556 28.49 1.74 19.68
C ASP A 556 27.16 1.90 20.42
N ILE A 557 26.07 2.20 19.68
CA ILE A 557 24.72 2.31 20.24
C ILE A 557 24.23 0.93 20.73
N VAL A 558 24.38 -0.11 19.92
CA VAL A 558 23.97 -1.48 20.27
C VAL A 558 24.73 -2.00 21.49
N GLU A 559 26.04 -1.74 21.59
CA GLU A 559 26.85 -2.12 22.75
C GLU A 559 26.39 -1.41 24.03
N LEU A 560 26.08 -0.10 23.96
CA LEU A 560 25.58 0.67 25.08
C LEU A 560 24.16 0.24 25.50
N GLU A 561 23.30 -0.07 24.55
CA GLU A 561 21.94 -0.59 24.79
C GLU A 561 21.99 -1.96 25.46
N GLY A 562 22.88 -2.86 25.00
CA GLY A 562 23.10 -4.17 25.63
C GLY A 562 23.55 -4.04 27.09
N LEU A 563 24.46 -3.10 27.37
CA LEU A 563 24.93 -2.81 28.74
C LEU A 563 23.82 -2.24 29.65
N LEU A 564 22.92 -1.41 29.10
CA LEU A 564 21.79 -0.87 29.84
C LEU A 564 20.71 -1.94 30.08
N LEU A 565 20.43 -2.81 29.12
CA LEU A 565 19.49 -3.93 29.28
C LEU A 565 19.93 -4.91 30.38
N GLU A 566 21.24 -5.14 30.53
CA GLU A 566 21.76 -6.06 31.54
C GLU A 566 21.77 -5.45 32.96
N HIS A 567 21.94 -4.13 33.07
CA HIS A 567 22.29 -3.48 34.35
C HIS A 567 21.31 -2.40 34.83
N ASP A 568 20.37 -1.92 34.00
CA ASP A 568 19.36 -0.94 34.37
C ASP A 568 17.94 -1.59 34.40
N PRO A 569 17.32 -1.75 35.59
CA PRO A 569 15.99 -2.33 35.72
C PRO A 569 14.86 -1.53 35.04
N ASN A 570 15.09 -0.25 34.72
CA ASN A 570 14.13 0.64 34.07
C ASN A 570 14.42 0.85 32.58
N PHE A 571 15.38 0.13 32.00
CA PHE A 571 15.67 0.15 30.57
C PHE A 571 15.19 -1.19 29.98
N THR A 572 14.22 -1.12 29.07
CA THR A 572 13.56 -2.29 28.48
C THR A 572 13.97 -2.46 27.02
N GLU A 573 13.70 -3.62 26.43
CA GLU A 573 13.96 -3.85 24.99
C GLU A 573 13.24 -2.81 24.11
N GLU A 574 12.13 -2.23 24.57
CA GLU A 574 11.38 -1.17 23.88
C GLU A 574 12.11 0.19 23.82
N ASP A 575 13.11 0.41 24.69
CA ASP A 575 13.88 1.66 24.76
C ASP A 575 15.07 1.69 23.78
N THR A 576 15.36 0.57 23.11
CA THR A 576 16.45 0.43 22.14
C THR A 576 16.16 1.19 20.83
N LEU A 577 17.21 1.65 20.15
CA LEU A 577 17.10 2.31 18.85
C LEU A 577 16.49 1.36 17.82
N GLU A 578 16.82 0.07 17.89
CA GLU A 578 16.26 -0.96 17.01
C GLU A 578 14.75 -1.13 17.24
N ALA A 579 14.27 -1.11 18.49
CA ALA A 579 12.85 -1.11 18.79
C ALA A 579 12.12 0.18 18.35
N GLN A 580 12.80 1.33 18.41
CA GLN A 580 12.24 2.60 17.89
C GLN A 580 12.05 2.59 16.37
N TYR A 581 12.87 1.83 15.63
CA TYR A 581 12.73 1.60 14.19
C TYR A 581 12.01 0.29 13.85
N ASP A 582 11.49 -0.44 14.85
CA ASP A 582 10.73 -1.66 14.62
C ASP A 582 9.44 -1.32 13.86
N TRP A 583 9.22 -2.03 12.76
CA TRP A 583 8.00 -1.94 11.96
C TRP A 583 6.74 -2.20 12.82
N ARG A 584 6.88 -2.94 13.93
CA ARG A 584 5.82 -3.20 14.91
C ARG A 584 5.24 -1.94 15.55
N ASN A 585 6.05 -0.89 15.68
CA ASN A 585 5.62 0.41 16.24
C ASN A 585 5.09 1.37 15.17
N SER A 586 5.30 1.06 13.88
CA SER A 586 4.84 1.87 12.77
C SER A 586 3.37 1.60 12.45
N THR A 587 2.49 2.55 12.79
CA THR A 587 1.07 2.49 12.41
C THR A 587 0.90 2.36 10.90
N LEU A 588 1.78 2.98 10.10
CA LEU A 588 1.74 2.90 8.64
C LEU A 588 2.04 1.48 8.16
N HIS A 589 3.03 0.82 8.76
CA HIS A 589 3.34 -0.57 8.44
C HIS A 589 2.18 -1.48 8.81
N LEU A 590 1.65 -1.36 10.03
CA LEU A 590 0.50 -2.14 10.48
C LEU A 590 -0.73 -1.92 9.59
N PHE A 591 -0.95 -0.69 9.14
CA PHE A 591 -2.03 -0.35 8.24
C PHE A 591 -1.84 -0.92 6.82
N LEU A 592 -0.64 -0.86 6.25
CA LEU A 592 -0.38 -1.27 4.86
C LEU A 592 -0.03 -2.75 4.70
N ARG A 593 0.68 -3.33 5.67
CA ARG A 593 1.35 -4.64 5.63
C ARG A 593 0.92 -5.57 6.75
N GLY A 594 0.08 -5.10 7.67
CA GLY A 594 -0.44 -5.92 8.75
C GLY A 594 0.61 -6.22 9.84
N PRO A 595 0.39 -7.29 10.63
CA PRO A 595 1.15 -7.57 11.85
C PRO A 595 2.43 -8.36 11.59
N ARG A 596 2.92 -8.42 10.34
CA ARG A 596 4.08 -9.23 9.93
C ARG A 596 5.14 -8.39 9.22
N PRO A 597 6.41 -8.83 9.23
CA PRO A 597 7.43 -8.24 8.36
C PRO A 597 7.00 -8.33 6.88
N HIS A 598 7.39 -7.33 6.10
CA HIS A 598 7.09 -7.28 4.66
C HIS A 598 8.38 -7.34 3.86
N ASP A 599 8.41 -8.23 2.88
CA ASP A 599 9.46 -8.31 1.87
C ASP A 599 8.96 -7.69 0.56
N SER A 600 9.61 -6.61 0.13
CA SER A 600 9.26 -5.92 -1.11
C SER A 600 9.75 -6.66 -2.36
N GLU A 601 10.67 -7.61 -2.24
CA GLU A 601 11.18 -8.40 -3.38
C GLU A 601 10.31 -9.63 -3.67
N ASP A 602 9.47 -10.03 -2.72
CA ASP A 602 8.54 -11.15 -2.87
C ASP A 602 7.34 -10.75 -3.76
N ILE A 603 7.22 -11.42 -4.89
CA ILE A 603 6.17 -11.18 -5.89
C ILE A 603 4.78 -11.42 -5.27
N HIS A 604 4.62 -12.42 -4.40
CA HIS A 604 3.33 -12.67 -3.74
C HIS A 604 2.92 -11.48 -2.89
N GLN A 605 3.83 -10.99 -2.04
CA GLN A 605 3.55 -9.86 -1.16
C GLN A 605 3.33 -8.54 -1.92
N GLN A 606 3.93 -8.36 -3.09
CA GLN A 606 3.63 -7.22 -3.96
C GLN A 606 2.18 -7.23 -4.49
N HIS A 607 1.60 -8.42 -4.67
CA HIS A 607 0.23 -8.61 -5.15
C HIS A 607 -0.78 -8.83 -4.01
N GLN A 608 -0.38 -8.57 -2.76
CA GLN A 608 -1.25 -8.67 -1.60
C GLN A 608 -1.75 -7.30 -1.14
N MET A 609 -3.04 -7.23 -0.76
CA MET A 609 -3.62 -6.10 -0.05
C MET A 609 -4.10 -6.54 1.33
N HIS A 610 -3.84 -5.71 2.33
CA HIS A 610 -4.28 -5.92 3.70
C HIS A 610 -5.58 -5.13 3.95
N LEU A 611 -6.64 -5.85 4.29
CA LEU A 611 -7.92 -5.28 4.69
C LEU A 611 -7.99 -5.25 6.21
N ASN A 612 -8.03 -4.05 6.78
CA ASN A 612 -8.15 -3.85 8.22
C ASN A 612 -9.32 -2.90 8.53
N VAL A 613 -9.07 -1.59 8.51
CA VAL A 613 -10.04 -0.54 8.81
C VAL A 613 -11.19 -0.55 7.81
N GLU A 614 -10.91 -0.85 6.54
CA GLU A 614 -11.88 -0.84 5.45
C GLU A 614 -13.05 -1.78 5.72
N ARG A 615 -12.78 -2.91 6.40
CA ARG A 615 -13.76 -3.96 6.72
C ARG A 615 -14.93 -3.46 7.54
N ILE A 616 -14.68 -2.52 8.44
CA ILE A 616 -15.69 -1.91 9.33
C ILE A 616 -16.07 -0.50 8.90
N ARG A 617 -15.15 0.24 8.26
CA ARG A 617 -15.35 1.62 7.84
C ARG A 617 -16.33 1.75 6.68
N VAL A 618 -16.27 0.83 5.71
CA VAL A 618 -17.16 0.89 4.53
C VAL A 618 -18.63 0.64 4.93
N PRO A 619 -18.97 -0.39 5.72
CA PRO A 619 -20.34 -0.56 6.21
C PRO A 619 -20.82 0.53 7.18
N GLU A 620 -19.90 1.17 7.93
CA GLU A 620 -20.26 2.20 8.92
C GLU A 620 -20.96 3.41 8.29
N ILE A 621 -20.72 3.70 7.00
CA ILE A 621 -21.36 4.84 6.31
C ILE A 621 -22.89 4.73 6.33
N LEU A 622 -23.45 3.52 6.42
CA LEU A 622 -24.90 3.35 6.56
C LEU A 622 -25.43 3.93 7.90
N PHE A 623 -24.61 3.90 8.94
CA PHE A 623 -24.90 4.44 10.28
C PHE A 623 -24.42 5.89 10.43
N GLN A 624 -23.33 6.26 9.77
CA GLN A 624 -22.73 7.60 9.77
C GLN A 624 -22.43 8.07 8.33
N PRO A 625 -23.45 8.51 7.56
CA PRO A 625 -23.28 8.87 6.15
C PRO A 625 -22.27 9.99 5.89
N SER A 626 -22.08 10.88 6.86
CA SER A 626 -21.10 11.97 6.80
C SER A 626 -19.66 11.49 6.56
N MET A 627 -19.30 10.28 7.00
CA MET A 627 -17.99 9.67 6.73
C MET A 627 -17.72 9.45 5.23
N GLY A 628 -18.78 9.19 4.46
CA GLY A 628 -18.76 9.05 3.01
C GLY A 628 -19.02 10.37 2.27
N GLY A 629 -19.05 11.50 2.99
CA GLY A 629 -19.39 12.82 2.42
C GLY A 629 -20.86 13.00 2.06
N GLN A 630 -21.76 12.18 2.62
CA GLN A 630 -23.20 12.30 2.42
C GLN A 630 -23.83 13.15 3.52
N ASP A 631 -24.49 14.25 3.14
CA ASP A 631 -25.25 15.12 4.05
C ASP A 631 -26.64 14.52 4.37
N GLN A 632 -26.66 13.29 4.87
CA GLN A 632 -27.88 12.55 5.26
C GLN A 632 -27.74 11.96 6.67
N ALA A 633 -28.87 11.78 7.33
CA ALA A 633 -28.95 11.06 8.61
C ALA A 633 -28.72 9.56 8.41
N GLY A 634 -28.10 8.91 9.40
CA GLY A 634 -27.89 7.46 9.40
C GLY A 634 -29.18 6.66 9.61
N ILE A 635 -29.15 5.35 9.33
CA ILE A 635 -30.36 4.50 9.42
C ILE A 635 -31.02 4.52 10.80
N ILE A 636 -30.22 4.63 11.86
CA ILE A 636 -30.70 4.64 13.24
C ILE A 636 -31.44 5.93 13.55
N GLU A 637 -30.90 7.09 13.16
CA GLU A 637 -31.53 8.39 13.38
C GLU A 637 -32.86 8.49 12.60
N LEU A 638 -32.94 7.88 11.42
CA LEU A 638 -34.19 7.77 10.67
C LEU A 638 -35.23 6.91 11.41
N CYS A 639 -34.81 5.75 11.94
CA CYS A 639 -35.68 4.89 12.73
C CYS A 639 -36.14 5.58 14.03
N GLU A 640 -35.23 6.24 14.75
CA GLU A 640 -35.54 7.02 15.95
C GLU A 640 -36.57 8.11 15.63
N THR A 641 -36.35 8.86 14.56
CA THR A 641 -37.28 9.91 14.12
C THR A 641 -38.68 9.36 13.85
N ILE A 642 -38.77 8.21 13.18
CA ILE A 642 -40.05 7.53 12.93
C ILE A 642 -40.71 7.10 14.24
N LEU A 643 -39.99 6.45 15.14
CA LEU A 643 -40.58 5.86 16.35
C LEU A 643 -40.92 6.90 17.43
N THR A 644 -40.13 7.96 17.55
CA THR A 644 -40.23 8.93 18.67
C THR A 644 -40.94 10.23 18.29
N LYS A 645 -40.91 10.65 17.02
CA LYS A 645 -41.48 11.94 16.56
C LYS A 645 -42.72 11.78 15.69
N LYS A 646 -43.05 10.57 15.23
CA LYS A 646 -44.23 10.28 14.41
C LYS A 646 -45.23 9.41 15.16
N PHE A 647 -46.38 9.17 14.53
CA PHE A 647 -47.43 8.28 15.03
C PHE A 647 -47.94 8.61 16.45
N GLY A 648 -47.91 9.89 16.84
CA GLY A 648 -48.36 10.37 18.15
C GLY A 648 -47.44 9.99 19.32
N SER A 649 -46.20 9.58 19.05
CA SER A 649 -45.18 9.38 20.07
C SER A 649 -44.65 10.71 20.62
N GLU A 650 -44.22 10.67 21.88
CA GLU A 650 -43.48 11.73 22.55
C GLU A 650 -42.06 11.23 22.84
N GLN A 651 -41.11 12.16 23.02
CA GLN A 651 -39.69 11.82 23.20
C GLN A 651 -39.41 10.84 24.37
N ARG A 652 -40.28 10.82 25.40
CA ARG A 652 -40.15 9.94 26.56
C ARG A 652 -41.14 8.78 26.58
N LYS A 653 -42.06 8.71 25.61
CA LYS A 653 -43.14 7.71 25.59
C LYS A 653 -43.58 7.41 24.16
N LEU A 654 -43.34 6.17 23.73
CA LEU A 654 -43.84 5.69 22.44
C LEU A 654 -45.37 5.55 22.48
N SER A 655 -46.01 5.87 21.36
CA SER A 655 -47.43 5.55 21.16
C SER A 655 -47.63 4.03 21.04
N PRO A 656 -48.86 3.52 21.23
CA PRO A 656 -49.15 2.09 21.03
C PRO A 656 -48.75 1.59 19.65
N THR A 657 -48.94 2.42 18.62
CA THR A 657 -48.55 2.10 17.23
C THR A 657 -47.04 2.01 17.10
N ALA A 658 -46.28 2.98 17.62
CA ALA A 658 -44.83 2.96 17.57
C ALA A 658 -44.24 1.80 18.41
N LEU A 659 -44.87 1.44 19.53
CA LEU A 659 -44.49 0.27 20.32
C LEU A 659 -44.70 -1.03 19.51
N ALA A 660 -45.83 -1.15 18.81
CA ALA A 660 -46.09 -2.29 17.92
C ALA A 660 -45.06 -2.35 16.77
N MET A 661 -44.68 -1.20 16.20
CA MET A 661 -43.61 -1.12 15.20
C MET A 661 -42.26 -1.59 15.75
N ALA A 662 -41.86 -1.09 16.92
CA ALA A 662 -40.60 -1.47 17.56
C ALA A 662 -40.55 -2.98 17.90
N ASN A 663 -41.69 -3.56 18.29
CA ASN A 663 -41.81 -5.00 18.57
C ASN A 663 -41.81 -5.89 17.31
N ASN A 664 -41.91 -5.31 16.12
CA ASN A 664 -41.91 -6.06 14.88
C ASN A 664 -41.07 -5.36 13.80
N LEU A 665 -39.77 -5.29 14.07
CA LEU A 665 -38.81 -4.70 13.15
C LEU A 665 -38.21 -5.78 12.26
N TRP A 666 -38.23 -5.56 10.95
CA TRP A 666 -37.64 -6.46 9.96
C TRP A 666 -36.52 -5.80 9.19
N ILE A 667 -35.38 -6.47 9.10
CA ILE A 667 -34.28 -6.11 8.22
C ILE A 667 -34.35 -7.01 6.99
N THR A 668 -34.42 -6.42 5.81
CA THR A 668 -34.49 -7.12 4.52
C THR A 668 -33.47 -6.53 3.52
N GLY A 669 -33.41 -7.09 2.32
CA GLY A 669 -32.54 -6.60 1.24
C GLY A 669 -31.17 -7.28 1.21
N GLY A 670 -30.51 -7.24 0.05
CA GLY A 670 -29.25 -7.95 -0.17
C GLY A 670 -28.08 -7.46 0.69
N ASN A 671 -28.00 -6.15 0.95
CA ASN A 671 -26.92 -5.54 1.72
C ASN A 671 -27.07 -5.77 3.24
N SER A 672 -28.22 -6.27 3.69
CA SER A 672 -28.43 -6.63 5.11
C SER A 672 -27.69 -7.89 5.56
N LYS A 673 -27.15 -8.67 4.61
CA LYS A 673 -26.45 -9.95 4.89
C LYS A 673 -25.09 -9.76 5.58
N LEU A 674 -24.61 -8.53 5.70
CA LEU A 674 -23.35 -8.25 6.39
C LEU A 674 -23.41 -8.72 7.85
N PRO A 675 -22.40 -9.45 8.32
CA PRO A 675 -22.32 -9.86 9.72
C PRO A 675 -22.39 -8.64 10.66
N GLY A 676 -23.05 -8.76 11.80
CA GLY A 676 -23.13 -7.69 12.80
C GLY A 676 -24.24 -6.66 12.58
N MET A 677 -24.92 -6.66 11.42
CA MET A 677 -25.97 -5.69 11.09
C MET A 677 -27.10 -5.69 12.13
N LYS A 678 -27.63 -6.88 12.45
CA LYS A 678 -28.69 -7.06 13.45
C LYS A 678 -28.22 -6.64 14.84
N GLU A 679 -27.04 -7.08 15.26
CA GLU A 679 -26.47 -6.83 16.59
C GLU A 679 -26.23 -5.34 16.81
N ARG A 680 -25.76 -4.62 15.79
CA ARG A 680 -25.58 -3.17 15.82
C ARG A 680 -26.93 -2.46 15.95
N ILE A 681 -27.91 -2.78 15.11
CA ILE A 681 -29.26 -2.18 15.20
C ILE A 681 -29.88 -2.41 16.58
N VAL A 682 -29.76 -3.62 17.14
CA VAL A 682 -30.26 -3.91 18.50
C VAL A 682 -29.59 -3.04 19.56
N LYS A 683 -28.26 -2.87 19.50
CA LYS A 683 -27.53 -2.00 20.44
C LYS A 683 -28.00 -0.55 20.35
N GLU A 684 -28.10 -0.03 19.13
CA GLU A 684 -28.49 1.36 18.88
C GLU A 684 -29.94 1.63 19.30
N PHE A 685 -30.86 0.71 19.00
CA PHE A 685 -32.25 0.78 19.48
C PHE A 685 -32.34 0.75 21.00
N THR A 686 -31.50 -0.03 21.67
CA THR A 686 -31.42 -0.01 23.14
C THR A 686 -30.96 1.36 23.67
N GLY A 687 -30.15 2.10 22.89
CA GLY A 687 -29.61 3.39 23.27
C GLY A 687 -30.64 4.52 23.28
N PHE A 688 -31.50 4.61 22.25
CA PHE A 688 -32.46 5.71 22.13
C PHE A 688 -33.88 5.38 22.63
N LEU A 689 -34.27 4.11 22.71
CA LEU A 689 -35.60 3.75 23.19
C LEU A 689 -35.74 3.96 24.71
N PRO A 690 -36.92 4.40 25.21
CA PRO A 690 -37.16 4.51 26.64
C PRO A 690 -36.95 3.18 27.38
N VAL A 691 -36.39 3.25 28.57
CA VAL A 691 -36.10 2.08 29.41
C VAL A 691 -37.36 1.23 29.62
N GLY A 692 -37.25 -0.08 29.41
CA GLY A 692 -38.35 -1.04 29.53
C GLY A 692 -39.22 -1.19 28.28
N THR A 693 -38.92 -0.47 27.18
CA THR A 693 -39.58 -0.67 25.89
C THR A 693 -39.21 -2.04 25.32
N ALA A 694 -40.22 -2.87 25.04
CA ALA A 694 -40.02 -4.13 24.31
C ALA A 694 -39.86 -3.83 22.82
N PHE A 695 -38.79 -4.36 22.22
CA PHE A 695 -38.55 -4.28 20.78
C PHE A 695 -37.96 -5.61 20.28
N ASN A 696 -38.16 -5.94 19.01
CA ASN A 696 -37.67 -7.17 18.43
C ASN A 696 -37.24 -6.95 16.98
N VAL A 697 -35.95 -7.11 16.73
CA VAL A 697 -35.32 -6.99 15.42
C VAL A 697 -35.20 -8.39 14.83
N LYS A 698 -35.81 -8.59 13.66
CA LYS A 698 -35.87 -9.86 12.94
C LYS A 698 -35.21 -9.73 11.58
N GLN A 699 -34.64 -10.83 11.12
CA GLN A 699 -34.05 -10.98 9.80
C GLN A 699 -34.38 -12.40 9.33
N SER A 700 -34.74 -12.55 8.06
CA SER A 700 -35.02 -13.86 7.48
C SER A 700 -33.72 -14.63 7.20
N TYR A 701 -33.83 -15.93 6.88
CA TYR A 701 -32.68 -16.73 6.49
C TYR A 701 -32.03 -16.25 5.18
N ASN A 702 -32.84 -15.79 4.22
CA ASN A 702 -32.34 -15.24 2.97
C ASN A 702 -33.06 -13.93 2.60
N PRO A 703 -32.61 -12.80 3.16
CA PRO A 703 -33.23 -11.49 2.95
C PRO A 703 -33.38 -11.06 1.49
N SER A 704 -32.53 -11.62 0.60
CA SER A 704 -32.60 -11.32 -0.83
C SER A 704 -33.79 -11.97 -1.53
N LEU A 705 -34.45 -12.97 -0.94
CA LEU A 705 -35.61 -13.65 -1.53
C LEU A 705 -36.94 -13.21 -0.92
N ASP A 706 -36.93 -12.40 0.13
CA ASP A 706 -38.13 -12.06 0.88
C ASP A 706 -39.18 -11.34 0.03
N ALA A 707 -38.76 -10.41 -0.83
CA ALA A 707 -39.66 -9.73 -1.76
C ALA A 707 -40.37 -10.72 -2.70
N TRP A 708 -39.62 -11.69 -3.24
CA TRP A 708 -40.18 -12.71 -4.11
C TRP A 708 -41.15 -13.65 -3.36
N ASN A 709 -40.78 -14.09 -2.15
CA ASN A 709 -41.65 -14.89 -1.29
C ASN A 709 -42.94 -14.15 -0.94
N GLY A 710 -42.84 -12.84 -0.71
CA GLY A 710 -43.97 -11.95 -0.48
C GLY A 710 -44.92 -11.87 -1.67
N MET A 711 -44.39 -11.68 -2.88
CA MET A 711 -45.18 -11.70 -4.12
C MET A 711 -45.88 -13.06 -4.32
N ALA A 712 -45.18 -14.17 -4.11
CA ALA A 712 -45.77 -15.50 -4.20
C ALA A 712 -46.88 -15.72 -3.15
N LYS A 713 -46.68 -15.28 -1.91
CA LYS A 713 -47.70 -15.36 -0.86
C LYS A 713 -48.92 -14.50 -1.17
N LEU A 714 -48.74 -13.32 -1.78
CA LEU A 714 -49.86 -12.45 -2.15
C LEU A 714 -50.80 -13.14 -3.13
N THR A 715 -50.28 -13.84 -4.15
CA THR A 715 -51.12 -14.49 -5.16
C THR A 715 -51.91 -15.69 -4.63
N LEU A 716 -51.45 -16.32 -3.55
CA LEU A 716 -52.20 -17.37 -2.85
C LEU A 716 -53.48 -16.81 -2.19
N ASN A 717 -53.49 -15.53 -1.80
CA ASN A 717 -54.67 -14.88 -1.23
C ASN A 717 -55.49 -14.16 -2.31
N SER A 718 -56.51 -14.86 -2.82
CA SER A 718 -57.29 -14.39 -3.96
C SER A 718 -58.05 -13.07 -3.74
N GLU A 719 -58.37 -12.68 -2.50
CA GLU A 719 -59.04 -11.41 -2.23
C GLU A 719 -58.06 -10.23 -2.25
N ASP A 720 -56.93 -10.38 -1.57
CA ASP A 720 -55.91 -9.34 -1.48
C ASP A 720 -55.29 -9.08 -2.85
N TYR A 721 -54.96 -10.15 -3.58
CA TYR A 721 -54.40 -10.04 -4.92
C TYR A 721 -55.37 -9.36 -5.91
N LYS A 722 -56.68 -9.62 -5.82
CA LYS A 722 -57.66 -8.94 -6.69
C LYS A 722 -57.71 -7.43 -6.48
N ASN A 723 -57.43 -6.97 -5.26
CA ASN A 723 -57.42 -5.54 -4.94
C ASN A 723 -56.17 -4.82 -5.43
N THR A 724 -55.09 -5.54 -5.74
CA THR A 724 -53.84 -4.96 -6.25
C THR A 724 -53.76 -4.91 -7.78
N ILE A 725 -54.66 -5.61 -8.47
CA ILE A 725 -54.64 -5.77 -9.93
C ILE A 725 -55.06 -4.48 -10.64
N ILE A 726 -54.25 -4.09 -11.63
CA ILE A 726 -54.53 -3.02 -12.58
C ILE A 726 -54.69 -3.66 -13.97
N SER A 727 -55.80 -3.39 -14.64
CA SER A 727 -56.07 -3.89 -16.00
C SER A 727 -55.98 -2.79 -17.04
N LYS A 728 -55.67 -3.16 -18.28
CA LYS A 728 -55.53 -2.25 -19.45
C LYS A 728 -56.73 -1.30 -19.67
N LYS A 729 -57.94 -1.72 -19.30
CA LYS A 729 -59.17 -0.91 -19.41
C LYS A 729 -59.25 0.21 -18.38
N ILE A 730 -58.73 -0.03 -17.17
CA ILE A 730 -58.69 0.94 -16.09
C ILE A 730 -57.67 2.03 -16.45
N THR A 731 -56.47 1.66 -16.87
CA THR A 731 -55.39 2.60 -17.21
C THR A 731 -55.78 3.61 -18.31
N LYS A 732 -56.57 3.21 -19.31
CA LYS A 732 -57.07 4.10 -20.37
C LYS A 732 -58.12 5.11 -19.89
N ASN A 733 -58.94 4.75 -18.90
CA ASN A 733 -59.96 5.64 -18.33
C ASN A 733 -59.42 6.50 -17.17
N THR A 734 -58.35 6.07 -16.53
CA THR A 734 -57.79 6.65 -15.29
C THR A 734 -56.66 7.65 -15.53
N ALA A 735 -56.30 7.93 -16.79
CA ALA A 735 -55.32 8.96 -17.18
C ALA A 735 -55.65 10.38 -16.67
N LEU A 736 -56.76 10.58 -15.95
CA LEU A 736 -57.13 11.87 -15.37
C LEU A 736 -57.32 11.93 -13.85
N ASN A 737 -57.57 10.86 -13.05
CA ASN A 737 -57.96 11.10 -11.63
C ASN A 737 -57.83 10.01 -10.54
N THR A 738 -57.28 8.80 -10.76
CA THR A 738 -57.41 7.70 -9.76
C THR A 738 -56.12 6.98 -9.34
N LEU A 739 -55.03 7.72 -9.11
CA LEU A 739 -53.79 7.20 -8.50
C LEU A 739 -53.65 7.54 -7.00
N ARG A 740 -54.74 7.97 -6.34
CA ARG A 740 -54.70 8.41 -4.93
C ARG A 740 -54.95 7.32 -3.88
N ASN A 741 -55.41 6.12 -4.26
CA ASN A 741 -55.93 5.13 -3.30
C ASN A 741 -55.33 3.71 -3.41
N THR A 742 -54.14 3.55 -3.96
CA THR A 742 -53.35 2.30 -3.82
C THR A 742 -52.25 2.52 -2.78
N ASN A 743 -52.66 2.85 -1.55
CA ASN A 743 -51.80 2.92 -0.36
C ASN A 743 -51.96 1.64 0.46
#